data_AF-A0A6G5RBP6-F1
#
_entry.id   AF-A0A6G5RBP6-F1
#
_cell.length_a   1.000
_cell.length_b   1.000
_cell.length_c   1.000
_cell.angle_alpha   90.00
_cell.angle_beta   90.00
_cell.angle_gamma   90.00
#
_symmetry.space_group_name_H-M   'P 1'
#
loop_
_entity.id
_entity.type
_entity.pdbx_description
1 polymer ?
#
loop_
_entity_poly.entity_id
_entity_poly.type
_entity_poly.pdbx_seq_one_letter_code
_entity_poly.pdbx_strand_id
1 'polypeptide(L)'
;MTAELVRGQNHPLSQARLEIRVSAGTPIVAVAALGDENGRIHGAEWVAHPGAPTQPGLEVSRQAAADHRLAVDLDAVPEAVHRVSVLLALPAGGTGPVRFGVVAAPFVAVTGLDGGEVASYTITGLEAESAVVALELYRRQGAWKVRAVGQGYAGGLADLLTDQGLPQAHQLAGSINDAVAQGLARSVQAPPPRTADGDRSRQAAAPALGPDQGGATPQSGPVPPMSPYSAGGQTPGGPGQPAPQQSSYPAATPDPNAVSQPSAPTAGGPIDYSHPRRRTAAPPPPPPTAPPAAPGQSAQPVAGDATGWSMEERLYNQVWGMFEDLARTTAAYRSAVDFAESRMDKELEQVLSDPRSRIGGQGDAAREAARARHAELVARAREALDRDLTQLEAEADVVEPALPPAYAHWDNPVWHAYRVPMEIPMALRLGDLHLPEADRIRIPMLVRLPLERGLWIDSAPAGSSDGSFTDSQAMSRLAMETAVAHAARLLAVYPAGEFTVHVIDPAGSGAQPLAPLVQTGVLAAPPALGAAGVADVLGRLTQRVDLVQMAVRGGAADSLPPGFDTSQQLLIVNDFPHGFDDRAVNQLRYLADEGPAFGVHLMMVADREESSGYGPLLDPLWRSLLRLTPVADDHLADPWVGHAWTYEPSLVPPGSQVLQQVLTQVAAARTKFR
;
A
#
# COMPACT_ATOMS: atom_id res chain seq x y z
N MET A 1 13.11 5.10 -31.25
CA MET A 1 11.89 5.68 -31.83
C MET A 1 10.74 4.88 -31.29
N THR A 2 9.86 5.55 -30.56
CA THR A 2 8.70 4.98 -29.89
C THR A 2 7.56 4.79 -30.88
N ALA A 3 6.83 3.68 -30.78
CA ALA A 3 5.69 3.39 -31.65
C ALA A 3 4.36 3.57 -30.90
N GLU A 4 3.67 4.68 -31.16
CA GLU A 4 2.27 4.81 -30.79
C GLU A 4 1.43 3.81 -31.61
N LEU A 5 0.67 2.96 -30.92
CA LEU A 5 -0.13 1.88 -31.51
C LEU A 5 -1.61 2.23 -31.49
N VAL A 6 -2.32 1.89 -32.56
CA VAL A 6 -3.78 1.83 -32.57
C VAL A 6 -4.29 0.39 -32.42
N ARG A 7 -5.55 0.23 -32.04
CA ARG A 7 -6.19 -1.07 -31.81
C ARG A 7 -5.97 -2.04 -32.99
N GLY A 8 -5.38 -3.20 -32.71
CA GLY A 8 -5.05 -4.24 -33.70
C GLY A 8 -3.65 -4.15 -34.32
N GLN A 9 -2.93 -3.03 -34.14
CA GLN A 9 -1.57 -2.83 -34.64
C GLN A 9 -0.56 -3.70 -33.89
N ASN A 10 0.49 -4.13 -34.60
CA ASN A 10 1.58 -4.93 -34.06
C ASN A 10 2.91 -4.21 -34.22
N HIS A 11 3.82 -4.33 -33.26
CA HIS A 11 5.18 -3.78 -33.31
C HIS A 11 6.20 -4.84 -32.86
N PRO A 12 7.35 -4.99 -33.54
CA PRO A 12 8.40 -5.93 -33.10
C PRO A 12 9.03 -5.48 -31.78
N LEU A 13 9.43 -6.44 -30.94
CA LEU A 13 10.19 -6.17 -29.72
C LEU A 13 11.66 -6.51 -29.97
N SER A 14 12.55 -5.56 -29.70
CA SER A 14 14.01 -5.70 -29.87
C SER A 14 14.73 -6.12 -28.58
N GLN A 15 14.02 -6.13 -27.45
CA GLN A 15 14.53 -6.46 -26.12
C GLN A 15 13.68 -7.61 -25.54
N ALA A 16 14.31 -8.53 -24.82
CA ALA A 16 13.61 -9.62 -24.12
C ALA A 16 13.13 -9.20 -22.72
N ARG A 17 13.89 -8.31 -22.05
CA ARG A 17 13.51 -7.71 -20.77
C ARG A 17 12.83 -6.38 -20.98
N LEU A 18 11.60 -6.28 -20.50
CA LEU A 18 10.69 -5.20 -20.74
C LEU A 18 9.94 -4.86 -19.45
N GLU A 19 9.41 -3.65 -19.42
CA GLU A 19 8.51 -3.17 -18.39
C GLU A 19 7.23 -2.66 -19.05
N ILE A 20 6.09 -3.03 -18.48
CA ILE A 20 4.79 -2.57 -18.96
C ILE A 20 4.22 -1.63 -17.90
N ARG A 21 4.17 -0.35 -18.23
CA ARG A 21 3.54 0.70 -17.44
C ARG A 21 2.09 0.84 -17.86
N VAL A 22 1.20 0.97 -16.89
CA VAL A 22 -0.22 1.23 -17.09
C VAL A 22 -0.60 2.46 -16.26
N SER A 23 -1.40 3.36 -16.80
CA SER A 23 -2.00 4.48 -16.08
C SER A 23 -3.47 4.60 -16.44
N ALA A 24 -4.36 4.70 -15.46
CA ALA A 24 -5.81 4.72 -15.66
C ALA A 24 -6.55 5.81 -14.87
N GLY A 25 -5.86 6.59 -14.04
CA GLY A 25 -6.45 7.67 -13.22
C GLY A 25 -7.46 7.22 -12.14
N THR A 26 -7.71 5.92 -12.02
CA THR A 26 -8.56 5.29 -10.99
C THR A 26 -7.97 3.93 -10.64
N PRO A 27 -8.10 3.43 -9.40
CA PRO A 27 -7.66 2.09 -9.04
C PRO A 27 -8.23 1.01 -9.96
N ILE A 28 -7.34 0.36 -10.72
CA ILE A 28 -7.60 -0.83 -11.53
C ILE A 28 -6.74 -2.00 -11.02
N VAL A 29 -7.12 -3.21 -11.40
CA VAL A 29 -6.37 -4.45 -11.20
C VAL A 29 -5.62 -4.77 -12.49
N ALA A 30 -4.30 -4.94 -12.41
CA ALA A 30 -3.50 -5.48 -13.51
C ALA A 30 -3.22 -6.98 -13.28
N VAL A 31 -3.40 -7.78 -14.32
CA VAL A 31 -3.19 -9.23 -14.34
C VAL A 31 -2.43 -9.57 -15.62
N ALA A 32 -1.48 -10.50 -15.55
CA ALA A 32 -0.77 -11.01 -16.72
C ALA A 32 -0.99 -12.52 -16.85
N ALA A 33 -1.39 -12.98 -18.03
CA ALA A 33 -1.66 -14.39 -18.29
C ALA A 33 -0.73 -14.97 -19.36
N LEU A 34 -0.18 -16.15 -19.07
CA LEU A 34 0.65 -16.93 -19.98
C LEU A 34 -0.24 -17.91 -20.78
N GLY A 35 -0.17 -17.87 -22.10
CA GLY A 35 -0.99 -18.68 -23.00
C GLY A 35 -0.18 -19.43 -24.07
N ASP A 36 -0.77 -20.51 -24.59
CA ASP A 36 -0.24 -21.31 -25.69
C ASP A 36 -0.25 -20.57 -27.05
N GLU A 37 0.08 -21.27 -28.14
CA GLU A 37 0.06 -20.72 -29.51
C GLU A 37 -1.34 -20.21 -29.94
N ASN A 38 -2.40 -20.79 -29.38
CA ASN A 38 -3.79 -20.40 -29.61
C ASN A 38 -4.22 -19.22 -28.70
N GLY A 39 -3.41 -18.86 -27.71
CA GLY A 39 -3.74 -17.88 -26.67
C GLY A 39 -4.52 -18.46 -25.50
N ARG A 40 -4.55 -19.79 -25.35
CA ARG A 40 -5.29 -20.48 -24.29
C ARG A 40 -4.47 -20.57 -23.01
N ILE A 41 -5.09 -20.23 -21.89
CA ILE A 41 -4.52 -20.41 -20.55
C ILE A 41 -4.88 -21.81 -20.03
N HIS A 42 -3.89 -22.61 -19.63
CA HIS A 42 -4.11 -24.01 -19.25
C HIS A 42 -4.54 -24.22 -17.79
N GLY A 43 -4.19 -23.29 -16.89
CA GLY A 43 -4.49 -23.38 -15.46
C GLY A 43 -4.26 -22.04 -14.75
N ALA A 44 -4.77 -21.91 -13.53
CA ALA A 44 -4.66 -20.67 -12.74
C ALA A 44 -3.20 -20.33 -12.39
N GLU A 45 -2.34 -21.34 -12.29
CA GLU A 45 -0.90 -21.21 -12.08
C GLU A 45 -0.15 -20.54 -13.24
N TRP A 46 -0.80 -20.32 -14.39
CA TRP A 46 -0.25 -19.58 -15.54
C TRP A 46 -0.66 -18.09 -15.53
N VAL A 47 -1.26 -17.61 -14.44
CA VAL A 47 -1.73 -16.24 -14.29
C VAL A 47 -0.99 -15.56 -13.13
N ALA A 48 -0.32 -14.44 -13.41
CA ALA A 48 0.23 -13.54 -12.41
C ALA A 48 -0.83 -12.48 -12.05
N HIS A 49 -1.18 -12.39 -10.77
CA HIS A 49 -2.24 -11.50 -10.26
C HIS A 49 -1.93 -11.06 -8.82
N PRO A 50 -2.64 -10.07 -8.23
CA PRO A 50 -2.32 -9.56 -6.89
C PRO A 50 -2.18 -10.58 -5.75
N GLY A 51 -2.87 -11.72 -5.84
CA GLY A 51 -2.77 -12.83 -4.87
C GLY A 51 -1.66 -13.85 -5.16
N ALA A 52 -1.12 -13.86 -6.37
CA ALA A 52 0.03 -14.66 -6.82
C ALA A 52 0.85 -13.81 -7.81
N PRO A 53 1.63 -12.83 -7.31
CA PRO A 53 2.15 -11.73 -8.13
C PRO A 53 3.31 -12.12 -9.06
N THR A 54 3.98 -13.25 -8.80
CA THR A 54 5.20 -13.68 -9.48
C THR A 54 5.00 -14.98 -10.24
N GLN A 55 5.42 -15.01 -11.50
CA GLN A 55 5.47 -16.20 -12.35
C GLN A 55 6.82 -16.25 -13.09
N PRO A 56 7.24 -17.38 -13.69
CA PRO A 56 8.46 -17.45 -14.47
C PRO A 56 8.46 -16.42 -15.62
N GLY A 57 9.33 -15.41 -15.51
CA GLY A 57 9.43 -14.30 -16.46
C GLY A 57 8.37 -13.20 -16.32
N LEU A 58 7.55 -13.18 -15.26
CA LEU A 58 6.54 -12.13 -15.01
C LEU A 58 6.43 -11.72 -13.53
N GLU A 59 6.27 -10.42 -13.30
CA GLU A 59 5.86 -9.88 -11.99
C GLU A 59 4.78 -8.80 -12.17
N VAL A 60 3.74 -8.82 -11.34
CA VAL A 60 2.65 -7.84 -11.31
C VAL A 60 2.43 -7.25 -9.91
N SER A 61 1.76 -6.10 -9.85
CA SER A 61 1.40 -5.43 -8.59
C SER A 61 0.56 -6.31 -7.66
N ARG A 62 0.79 -6.18 -6.34
CA ARG A 62 0.03 -6.88 -5.28
C ARG A 62 -1.28 -6.18 -4.89
N GLN A 63 -1.63 -5.07 -5.55
CA GLN A 63 -2.77 -4.24 -5.19
C GLN A 63 -3.45 -3.62 -6.43
N ALA A 64 -4.69 -3.15 -6.26
CA ALA A 64 -5.29 -2.24 -7.22
C ALA A 64 -4.69 -0.84 -7.06
N ALA A 65 -4.39 -0.18 -8.17
CA ALA A 65 -3.74 1.14 -8.20
C ALA A 65 -4.13 1.89 -9.48
N ALA A 66 -4.01 3.22 -9.47
CA ALA A 66 -4.22 4.04 -10.67
C ALA A 66 -3.13 3.79 -11.73
N ASP A 67 -1.92 3.49 -11.25
CA ASP A 67 -0.74 3.21 -12.06
C ASP A 67 -0.16 1.84 -11.69
N HIS A 68 0.31 1.09 -12.70
CA HIS A 68 0.95 -0.23 -12.50
C HIS A 68 2.25 -0.32 -13.26
N ARG A 69 3.17 -1.11 -12.71
CA ARG A 69 4.42 -1.57 -13.34
C ARG A 69 4.41 -3.09 -13.34
N LEU A 70 4.50 -3.70 -14.51
CA LEU A 70 4.65 -5.14 -14.67
C LEU A 70 6.05 -5.40 -15.24
N ALA A 71 6.84 -6.25 -14.59
CA ALA A 71 8.13 -6.66 -15.12
C ALA A 71 7.98 -7.92 -15.98
N VAL A 72 8.64 -7.94 -17.14
CA VAL A 72 8.58 -9.05 -18.10
C VAL A 72 9.99 -9.42 -18.53
N ASP A 73 10.37 -10.69 -18.33
CA ASP A 73 11.59 -11.28 -18.91
C ASP A 73 11.18 -12.42 -19.86
N LEU A 74 11.08 -12.10 -21.15
CA LEU A 74 10.65 -13.01 -22.21
C LEU A 74 11.61 -14.18 -22.45
N ASP A 75 12.85 -14.12 -21.94
CA ASP A 75 13.80 -15.24 -21.99
C ASP A 75 13.62 -16.20 -20.79
N ALA A 76 12.98 -15.75 -19.70
CA ALA A 76 12.64 -16.56 -18.54
C ALA A 76 11.22 -17.18 -18.59
N VAL A 77 10.42 -16.80 -19.59
CA VAL A 77 9.10 -17.38 -19.86
C VAL A 77 9.27 -18.82 -20.42
N PRO A 78 8.50 -19.83 -19.94
CA PRO A 78 8.64 -21.22 -20.41
C PRO A 78 8.36 -21.37 -21.91
N GLU A 79 9.10 -22.25 -22.60
CA GLU A 79 9.03 -22.43 -24.07
C GLU A 79 7.63 -22.82 -24.60
N ALA A 80 6.79 -23.45 -23.77
CA ALA A 80 5.39 -23.75 -24.11
C ALA A 80 4.53 -22.48 -24.31
N VAL A 81 4.90 -21.36 -23.69
CA VAL A 81 4.18 -20.09 -23.78
C VAL A 81 4.52 -19.39 -25.09
N HIS A 82 3.48 -19.01 -25.83
CA HIS A 82 3.60 -18.27 -27.07
C HIS A 82 2.93 -16.89 -26.99
N ARG A 83 2.19 -16.62 -25.90
CA ARG A 83 1.50 -15.35 -25.65
C ARG A 83 1.55 -14.94 -24.18
N VAL A 84 1.76 -13.65 -23.95
CA VAL A 84 1.58 -12.97 -22.65
C VAL A 84 0.48 -11.93 -22.83
N SER A 85 -0.68 -12.15 -22.23
CA SER A 85 -1.83 -11.23 -22.30
C SER A 85 -1.84 -10.32 -21.07
N VAL A 86 -1.83 -8.99 -21.28
CA VAL A 86 -2.00 -8.01 -20.19
C VAL A 86 -3.47 -7.63 -20.08
N LEU A 87 -4.03 -7.89 -18.89
CA LEU A 87 -5.45 -7.82 -18.60
C LEU A 87 -5.67 -6.76 -17.52
N LEU A 88 -6.57 -5.82 -17.78
CA LEU A 88 -6.94 -4.77 -16.82
C LEU A 88 -8.40 -4.95 -16.41
N ALA A 89 -8.72 -4.82 -15.13
CA ALA A 89 -10.09 -4.91 -14.63
C ALA A 89 -10.36 -3.85 -13.56
N LEU A 90 -11.61 -3.36 -13.49
CA LEU A 90 -12.06 -2.54 -12.38
C LEU A 90 -12.35 -3.44 -11.16
N PRO A 91 -11.94 -3.06 -9.93
CA PRO A 91 -12.17 -3.87 -8.74
C PRO A 91 -13.67 -4.12 -8.50
N ALA A 92 -14.07 -5.39 -8.42
CA ALA A 92 -15.47 -5.72 -8.13
C ALA A 92 -15.84 -5.42 -6.66
N GLY A 93 -16.99 -4.77 -6.45
CA GLY A 93 -17.57 -4.57 -5.12
C GLY A 93 -17.08 -3.36 -4.31
N GLY A 94 -16.19 -2.53 -4.86
CA GLY A 94 -15.76 -1.27 -4.23
C GLY A 94 -16.70 -0.07 -4.48
N THR A 95 -16.38 1.08 -3.90
CA THR A 95 -17.04 2.38 -4.16
C THR A 95 -16.59 3.05 -5.47
N GLY A 96 -15.66 2.42 -6.19
CA GLY A 96 -15.10 2.93 -7.44
C GLY A 96 -16.01 2.77 -8.66
N PRO A 97 -15.56 3.24 -9.84
CA PRO A 97 -16.31 3.12 -11.08
C PRO A 97 -16.49 1.66 -11.50
N VAL A 98 -17.70 1.32 -11.95
CA VAL A 98 -18.08 -0.06 -12.33
C VAL A 98 -17.84 -0.39 -13.81
N ARG A 99 -17.45 0.59 -14.63
CA ARG A 99 -17.20 0.45 -16.07
C ARG A 99 -16.20 1.48 -16.56
N PHE A 100 -15.39 1.13 -17.56
CA PHE A 100 -14.35 1.99 -18.11
C PHE A 100 -14.90 3.23 -18.86
N GLY A 101 -16.16 3.19 -19.33
CA GLY A 101 -16.80 4.34 -20.00
C GLY A 101 -17.09 5.56 -19.12
N VAL A 102 -16.72 5.54 -17.84
CA VAL A 102 -16.80 6.69 -16.92
C VAL A 102 -15.46 7.02 -16.27
N VAL A 103 -14.34 6.51 -16.80
CA VAL A 103 -12.98 6.71 -16.27
C VAL A 103 -12.05 7.22 -17.37
N ALA A 104 -10.86 7.70 -17.01
CA ALA A 104 -9.87 8.10 -18.01
C ALA A 104 -9.45 6.89 -18.85
N ALA A 105 -9.32 7.06 -20.17
CA ALA A 105 -8.94 5.98 -21.07
C ALA A 105 -7.58 5.40 -20.63
N PRO A 106 -7.49 4.09 -20.27
CA PRO A 106 -6.24 3.54 -19.77
C PRO A 106 -5.13 3.66 -20.81
N PHE A 107 -4.00 4.22 -20.40
CA PHE A 107 -2.78 4.30 -21.18
C PHE A 107 -1.85 3.15 -20.79
N VAL A 108 -1.22 2.53 -21.78
CA VAL A 108 -0.22 1.46 -21.58
C VAL A 108 1.03 1.76 -22.38
N ALA A 109 2.19 1.72 -21.75
CA ALA A 109 3.50 1.86 -22.38
C ALA A 109 4.37 0.64 -22.11
N VAL A 110 5.00 0.11 -23.14
CA VAL A 110 6.04 -0.92 -23.07
C VAL A 110 7.40 -0.22 -23.17
N THR A 111 8.21 -0.29 -22.13
CA THR A 111 9.52 0.34 -22.04
C THR A 111 10.63 -0.71 -21.91
N GLY A 112 11.85 -0.34 -22.27
CA GLY A 112 13.06 -1.03 -21.83
C GLY A 112 13.32 -0.82 -20.34
N LEU A 113 14.30 -1.54 -19.80
CA LEU A 113 14.76 -1.37 -18.41
C LEU A 113 15.48 -0.03 -18.16
N ASP A 114 15.90 0.64 -19.23
CA ASP A 114 16.46 2.00 -19.27
C ASP A 114 15.37 3.09 -19.29
N GLY A 115 14.09 2.71 -19.23
CA GLY A 115 12.96 3.62 -19.35
C GLY A 115 12.65 4.05 -20.79
N GLY A 116 13.42 3.58 -21.80
CA GLY A 116 13.19 3.91 -23.19
C GLY A 116 11.86 3.33 -23.70
N GLU A 117 10.91 4.18 -24.10
CA GLU A 117 9.60 3.72 -24.55
C GLU A 117 9.68 3.07 -25.95
N VAL A 118 9.32 1.79 -26.01
CA VAL A 118 9.32 0.97 -27.24
C VAL A 118 8.00 1.16 -27.98
N ALA A 119 6.87 1.05 -27.28
CA ALA A 119 5.54 1.25 -27.84
C ALA A 119 4.52 1.68 -26.79
N SER A 120 3.52 2.48 -27.17
CA SER A 120 2.41 2.90 -26.32
C SER A 120 1.05 2.70 -26.96
N TYR A 121 0.01 2.63 -26.14
CA TYR A 121 -1.37 2.46 -26.58
C TYR A 121 -2.35 3.09 -25.58
N THR A 122 -3.18 4.02 -26.05
CA THR A 122 -4.33 4.56 -25.30
C THR A 122 -5.59 3.76 -25.63
N ILE A 123 -6.18 3.11 -24.63
CA ILE A 123 -7.35 2.24 -24.79
C ILE A 123 -8.63 3.09 -24.81
N THR A 124 -8.98 3.59 -26.00
CA THR A 124 -10.21 4.35 -26.25
C THR A 124 -11.37 3.46 -26.68
N GLY A 125 -12.62 3.93 -26.48
CA GLY A 125 -13.83 3.26 -26.95
C GLY A 125 -14.37 2.13 -26.06
N LEU A 126 -14.08 2.19 -24.76
CA LEU A 126 -14.77 1.38 -23.74
C LEU A 126 -15.98 2.16 -23.20
N GLU A 127 -17.12 1.51 -23.00
CA GLU A 127 -18.39 2.12 -22.54
C GLU A 127 -19.01 1.37 -21.36
N ALA A 128 -19.36 0.10 -21.56
CA ALA A 128 -20.05 -0.77 -20.61
C ALA A 128 -19.12 -1.79 -19.94
N GLU A 129 -17.89 -1.87 -20.42
CA GLU A 129 -16.92 -2.90 -20.08
C GLU A 129 -16.24 -2.63 -18.74
N SER A 130 -16.04 -3.69 -17.96
CA SER A 130 -15.42 -3.65 -16.63
C SER A 130 -14.08 -4.40 -16.57
N ALA A 131 -13.73 -5.14 -17.64
CA ALA A 131 -12.38 -5.65 -17.89
C ALA A 131 -11.99 -5.46 -19.36
N VAL A 132 -10.68 -5.43 -19.66
CA VAL A 132 -10.13 -5.26 -21.00
C VAL A 132 -8.81 -6.01 -21.17
N VAL A 133 -8.65 -6.70 -22.31
CA VAL A 133 -7.33 -7.15 -22.78
C VAL A 133 -6.64 -5.93 -23.39
N ALA A 134 -5.64 -5.40 -22.70
CA ALA A 134 -4.96 -4.17 -23.10
C ALA A 134 -4.06 -4.42 -24.32
N LEU A 135 -3.08 -5.31 -24.12
CA LEU A 135 -2.12 -5.71 -25.15
C LEU A 135 -1.74 -7.19 -24.99
N GLU A 136 -1.19 -7.76 -26.05
CA GLU A 136 -0.61 -9.09 -26.07
C GLU A 136 0.85 -8.99 -26.52
N LEU A 137 1.78 -9.61 -25.78
CA LEU A 137 3.10 -9.95 -26.32
C LEU A 137 2.98 -11.35 -26.91
N TYR A 138 3.38 -11.56 -28.16
CA TYR A 138 3.23 -12.86 -28.83
C TYR A 138 4.47 -13.23 -29.65
N ARG A 139 4.79 -14.51 -29.67
CA ARG A 139 5.96 -15.06 -30.38
C ARG A 139 5.54 -15.54 -31.76
N ARG A 140 6.25 -15.09 -32.82
CA ARG A 140 6.02 -15.54 -34.19
C ARG A 140 7.36 -15.70 -34.92
N GLN A 141 7.63 -16.91 -35.42
CA GLN A 141 8.90 -17.26 -36.08
C GLN A 141 10.12 -16.97 -35.18
N GLY A 142 10.03 -17.34 -33.90
CA GLY A 142 11.09 -17.16 -32.91
C GLY A 142 11.15 -15.77 -32.27
N ALA A 143 10.72 -14.71 -32.96
CA ALA A 143 10.74 -13.33 -32.48
C ALA A 143 9.46 -12.92 -31.75
N TRP A 144 9.60 -12.08 -30.71
CA TRP A 144 8.48 -11.50 -29.97
C TRP A 144 7.99 -10.19 -30.59
N LYS A 145 6.68 -9.94 -30.46
CA LYS A 145 6.00 -8.73 -30.92
C LYS A 145 4.94 -8.31 -29.91
N VAL A 146 4.71 -7.01 -29.75
CA VAL A 146 3.56 -6.46 -29.02
C VAL A 146 2.41 -6.22 -29.99
N ARG A 147 1.18 -6.43 -29.52
CA ARG A 147 -0.07 -6.12 -30.21
C ARG A 147 -1.00 -5.31 -29.30
N ALA A 148 -1.46 -4.15 -29.76
CA ALA A 148 -2.55 -3.43 -29.11
C ALA A 148 -3.88 -4.17 -29.36
N VAL A 149 -4.63 -4.51 -28.30
CA VAL A 149 -5.85 -5.33 -28.42
C VAL A 149 -7.12 -4.56 -28.08
N GLY A 150 -7.15 -3.90 -26.92
CA GLY A 150 -8.29 -3.07 -26.48
C GLY A 150 -9.65 -3.78 -26.54
N GLN A 151 -9.69 -5.10 -26.29
CA GLN A 151 -10.94 -5.87 -26.29
C GLN A 151 -11.55 -5.83 -24.89
N GLY A 152 -12.63 -5.08 -24.73
CA GLY A 152 -13.37 -5.00 -23.48
C GLY A 152 -14.37 -6.14 -23.28
N TYR A 153 -14.76 -6.36 -22.02
CA TYR A 153 -15.72 -7.36 -21.56
C TYR A 153 -16.69 -6.74 -20.53
N ALA A 154 -17.99 -6.82 -20.80
CA ALA A 154 -19.04 -6.30 -19.91
C ALA A 154 -19.18 -7.11 -18.61
N GLY A 155 -19.13 -8.45 -18.68
CA GLY A 155 -19.10 -9.34 -17.51
C GLY A 155 -17.74 -9.40 -16.80
N GLY A 156 -16.83 -8.48 -17.11
CA GLY A 156 -15.59 -8.28 -16.36
C GLY A 156 -14.59 -9.41 -16.49
N LEU A 157 -13.77 -9.58 -15.44
CA LEU A 157 -12.61 -10.46 -15.45
C LEU A 157 -12.99 -11.95 -15.61
N ALA A 158 -14.16 -12.36 -15.14
CA ALA A 158 -14.63 -13.75 -15.26
C ALA A 158 -14.93 -14.13 -16.72
N ASP A 159 -15.65 -13.27 -17.45
CA ASP A 159 -15.93 -13.46 -18.88
C ASP A 159 -14.64 -13.39 -19.70
N LEU A 160 -13.78 -12.41 -19.42
CA LEU A 160 -12.48 -12.26 -20.08
C LEU A 160 -11.62 -13.53 -19.93
N LEU A 161 -11.44 -14.03 -18.71
CA LEU A 161 -10.66 -15.26 -18.48
C LEU A 161 -11.32 -16.50 -19.11
N THR A 162 -12.65 -16.52 -19.20
CA THR A 162 -13.39 -17.59 -19.89
C THR A 162 -13.12 -17.57 -21.40
N ASP A 163 -13.06 -16.38 -22.02
CA ASP A 163 -12.71 -16.20 -23.44
C ASP A 163 -11.25 -16.57 -23.75
N GLN A 164 -10.32 -16.30 -22.81
CA GLN A 164 -8.94 -16.82 -22.85
C GLN A 164 -8.86 -18.35 -22.58
N GLY A 165 -10.00 -19.04 -22.47
CA GLY A 165 -10.10 -20.50 -22.42
C GLY A 165 -9.67 -21.16 -21.10
N LEU A 166 -9.52 -20.36 -20.03
CA LEU A 166 -9.07 -20.79 -18.71
C LEU A 166 -10.11 -21.69 -18.01
N PRO A 167 -9.75 -22.93 -17.59
CA PRO A 167 -10.60 -23.72 -16.72
C PRO A 167 -10.84 -23.01 -15.37
N GLN A 168 -12.08 -23.07 -14.86
CA GLN A 168 -12.45 -22.44 -13.58
C GLN A 168 -12.26 -20.90 -13.54
N ALA A 169 -12.28 -20.22 -14.68
CA ALA A 169 -12.12 -18.76 -14.82
C ALA A 169 -12.90 -17.92 -13.79
N HIS A 170 -14.15 -18.29 -13.48
CA HIS A 170 -14.99 -17.61 -12.50
C HIS A 170 -14.45 -17.74 -11.06
N GLN A 171 -13.86 -18.89 -10.71
CA GLN A 171 -13.25 -19.12 -9.39
C GLN A 171 -11.95 -18.30 -9.26
N LEU A 172 -11.12 -18.27 -10.31
CA LEU A 172 -9.91 -17.43 -10.30
C LEU A 172 -10.30 -15.95 -10.21
N ALA A 173 -11.22 -15.47 -11.06
CA ALA A 173 -11.70 -14.09 -11.01
C ALA A 173 -12.28 -13.71 -9.63
N GLY A 174 -13.02 -14.63 -8.99
CA GLY A 174 -13.44 -14.50 -7.60
C GLY A 174 -12.26 -14.30 -6.66
N SER A 175 -11.29 -15.22 -6.66
CA SER A 175 -10.11 -15.12 -5.79
C SER A 175 -9.21 -13.91 -6.06
N ILE A 176 -9.16 -13.40 -7.30
CA ILE A 176 -8.47 -12.14 -7.64
C ILE A 176 -9.22 -10.97 -7.02
N ASN A 177 -10.54 -10.90 -7.19
CA ASN A 177 -11.36 -9.87 -6.58
C ASN A 177 -11.32 -9.93 -5.05
N ASP A 178 -11.30 -11.12 -4.45
CA ASP A 178 -11.16 -11.30 -3.00
C ASP A 178 -9.77 -10.87 -2.51
N ALA A 179 -8.69 -11.22 -3.21
CA ALA A 179 -7.33 -10.77 -2.87
C ALA A 179 -7.19 -9.24 -2.98
N VAL A 180 -7.77 -8.65 -4.02
CA VAL A 180 -7.84 -7.19 -4.22
C VAL A 180 -8.72 -6.53 -3.16
N ALA A 181 -9.89 -7.09 -2.85
CA ALA A 181 -10.78 -6.58 -1.81
C ALA A 181 -10.18 -6.72 -0.41
N GLN A 182 -9.38 -7.75 -0.15
CA GLN A 182 -8.58 -7.88 1.07
C GLN A 182 -7.40 -6.90 1.09
N GLY A 183 -6.79 -6.59 -0.05
CA GLY A 183 -5.81 -5.51 -0.17
C GLY A 183 -6.43 -4.13 0.05
N LEU A 184 -7.61 -3.89 -0.51
CA LEU A 184 -8.38 -2.65 -0.39
C LEU A 184 -8.96 -2.50 1.02
N ALA A 185 -9.46 -3.57 1.64
CA ALA A 185 -9.93 -3.54 3.03
C ALA A 185 -8.78 -3.32 4.02
N ARG A 186 -7.59 -3.87 3.76
CA ARG A 186 -6.37 -3.56 4.52
C ARG A 186 -5.96 -2.09 4.41
N SER A 187 -6.30 -1.42 3.30
CA SER A 187 -6.01 0.01 3.08
C SER A 187 -7.20 0.96 3.33
N VAL A 188 -8.39 0.46 3.70
CA VAL A 188 -9.63 1.27 3.81
C VAL A 188 -10.52 0.98 5.05
N GLN A 189 -10.44 -0.17 5.74
CA GLN A 189 -11.40 -0.45 6.83
C GLN A 189 -10.98 -0.03 8.25
N ALA A 190 -11.72 0.94 8.78
CA ALA A 190 -12.14 0.97 10.19
C ALA A 190 -13.27 -0.07 10.44
N PRO A 191 -13.44 -0.60 11.67
CA PRO A 191 -14.22 -1.82 11.91
C PRO A 191 -15.76 -1.61 12.02
N PRO A 192 -16.59 -2.47 11.40
CA PRO A 192 -18.04 -2.47 11.59
C PRO A 192 -18.51 -3.30 12.81
N PRO A 193 -19.72 -3.03 13.37
CA PRO A 193 -20.16 -3.57 14.66
C PRO A 193 -20.74 -4.99 14.60
N ARG A 194 -20.55 -5.75 15.68
CA ARG A 194 -21.07 -7.13 15.87
C ARG A 194 -22.56 -7.14 16.25
N THR A 195 -23.35 -8.03 15.65
CA THR A 195 -24.55 -8.62 16.30
C THR A 195 -24.85 -10.05 15.87
N ALA A 196 -24.81 -10.96 16.85
CA ALA A 196 -25.67 -12.14 17.09
C ALA A 196 -25.88 -13.26 16.04
N ASP A 197 -25.28 -14.42 16.37
CA ASP A 197 -25.80 -15.80 16.35
C ASP A 197 -26.54 -16.41 15.13
N GLY A 198 -26.18 -17.66 14.81
CA GLY A 198 -27.06 -18.54 14.01
C GLY A 198 -26.44 -19.78 13.36
N ASP A 199 -25.90 -20.70 14.16
CA ASP A 199 -25.89 -22.15 13.92
C ASP A 199 -25.62 -22.70 12.48
N ARG A 200 -24.41 -23.23 12.25
CA ARG A 200 -24.26 -24.47 11.45
C ARG A 200 -22.96 -25.22 11.74
N SER A 201 -23.09 -26.53 11.87
CA SER A 201 -22.08 -27.43 12.45
C SER A 201 -21.42 -28.36 11.42
N ARG A 202 -20.33 -29.02 11.86
CA ARG A 202 -19.54 -30.09 11.19
C ARG A 202 -18.48 -29.57 10.18
N GLN A 203 -17.35 -30.25 9.99
CA GLN A 203 -16.97 -31.61 10.41
C GLN A 203 -15.44 -31.71 10.65
N ALA A 204 -15.02 -32.49 11.64
CA ALA A 204 -13.59 -32.70 11.93
C ALA A 204 -12.96 -33.72 10.96
N ALA A 205 -11.73 -33.45 10.53
CA ALA A 205 -10.83 -34.43 9.91
C ALA A 205 -9.47 -34.35 10.61
N ALA A 206 -9.08 -35.44 11.28
CA ALA A 206 -7.78 -35.60 11.93
C ALA A 206 -6.74 -36.20 10.96
N PRO A 207 -5.42 -36.00 11.18
CA PRO A 207 -4.42 -36.12 10.13
C PRO A 207 -3.87 -37.55 9.92
N ALA A 208 -3.31 -37.80 8.74
CA ALA A 208 -2.51 -38.97 8.43
C ALA A 208 -1.02 -38.64 8.41
N LEU A 209 -0.23 -39.36 9.20
CA LEU A 209 1.24 -39.27 9.25
C LEU A 209 1.90 -40.38 8.41
N GLY A 210 3.00 -40.00 7.74
CA GLY A 210 4.23 -40.77 7.53
C GLY A 210 4.17 -42.27 7.15
N PRO A 211 4.66 -42.66 5.96
CA PRO A 211 5.00 -44.04 5.67
C PRO A 211 6.42 -44.38 6.18
N ASP A 212 6.58 -45.54 6.79
CA ASP A 212 7.88 -46.21 6.87
C ASP A 212 7.68 -47.73 6.73
N GLN A 213 8.50 -48.37 5.89
CA GLN A 213 8.33 -49.77 5.50
C GLN A 213 9.45 -50.66 6.03
N GLY A 214 9.10 -51.70 6.80
CA GLY A 214 9.96 -52.82 7.16
C GLY A 214 9.12 -54.08 7.32
N GLY A 215 9.28 -55.05 6.41
CA GLY A 215 8.29 -56.12 6.23
C GLY A 215 8.62 -57.46 6.89
N ALA A 216 7.57 -58.25 7.15
CA ALA A 216 7.54 -59.72 7.02
C ALA A 216 6.11 -60.28 7.23
N THR A 217 5.61 -61.03 6.24
CA THR A 217 4.42 -61.92 6.33
C THR A 217 4.89 -63.40 6.42
N PRO A 218 4.04 -64.45 6.57
CA PRO A 218 2.56 -64.50 6.60
C PRO A 218 1.92 -65.42 7.68
N GLN A 219 0.57 -65.41 7.84
CA GLN A 219 -0.34 -66.55 7.52
C GLN A 219 -1.80 -66.43 8.05
N SER A 220 -2.75 -66.82 7.19
CA SER A 220 -4.10 -67.42 7.41
C SER A 220 -5.17 -66.80 8.35
N GLY A 221 -6.39 -66.57 7.79
CA GLY A 221 -7.68 -66.54 8.52
C GLY A 221 -8.27 -67.96 8.76
N PRO A 222 -9.61 -68.23 8.79
CA PRO A 222 -10.73 -67.35 8.38
C PRO A 222 -12.13 -67.46 9.13
N VAL A 223 -12.98 -66.41 9.05
CA VAL A 223 -14.49 -66.29 9.15
C VAL A 223 -15.37 -66.99 10.28
N PRO A 224 -16.68 -66.63 10.47
CA PRO A 224 -17.41 -66.74 11.77
C PRO A 224 -18.71 -67.60 11.73
N PRO A 225 -19.64 -67.49 12.71
CA PRO A 225 -21.08 -67.58 12.39
C PRO A 225 -22.10 -66.72 13.20
N MET A 226 -23.11 -66.22 12.46
CA MET A 226 -24.60 -66.14 12.65
C MET A 226 -25.33 -65.87 14.01
N SER A 227 -26.44 -65.11 13.87
CA SER A 227 -27.59 -64.85 14.80
C SER A 227 -28.56 -66.04 14.95
N PRO A 228 -29.69 -65.97 15.73
CA PRO A 228 -31.03 -65.68 15.11
C PRO A 228 -32.28 -65.26 16.01
N TYR A 229 -33.43 -64.95 15.35
CA TYR A 229 -34.88 -64.87 15.80
C TYR A 229 -35.35 -63.78 16.81
N SER A 230 -36.65 -63.37 17.01
CA SER A 230 -37.91 -63.13 16.20
C SER A 230 -39.13 -62.88 17.15
N ALA A 231 -40.37 -62.44 16.81
CA ALA A 231 -40.97 -61.61 15.73
C ALA A 231 -42.52 -61.37 15.99
N GLY A 232 -43.14 -60.33 15.39
CA GLY A 232 -44.63 -60.08 15.31
C GLY A 232 -45.22 -59.04 16.29
N GLY A 233 -46.31 -58.29 16.01
CA GLY A 233 -47.09 -58.07 14.77
C GLY A 233 -48.47 -57.37 14.99
N GLN A 234 -48.97 -56.64 13.97
CA GLN A 234 -50.36 -56.12 13.73
C GLN A 234 -50.81 -54.71 14.23
N THR A 235 -51.77 -54.15 13.47
CA THR A 235 -52.40 -52.79 13.46
C THR A 235 -53.95 -52.96 13.23
N PRO A 236 -54.81 -51.98 12.85
CA PRO A 236 -54.87 -50.49 12.96
C PRO A 236 -56.23 -49.92 13.51
N GLY A 237 -56.38 -48.59 13.67
CA GLY A 237 -57.70 -47.91 13.70
C GLY A 237 -57.78 -46.56 14.46
N GLY A 238 -58.52 -45.57 13.92
CA GLY A 238 -58.92 -44.30 14.60
C GLY A 238 -60.44 -44.05 14.41
N PRO A 239 -61.01 -42.83 14.57
CA PRO A 239 -60.48 -41.53 15.02
C PRO A 239 -61.30 -40.86 16.17
N GLY A 240 -60.88 -39.69 16.69
CA GLY A 240 -61.73 -38.86 17.59
C GLY A 240 -61.07 -37.62 18.22
N GLN A 241 -61.76 -36.47 18.18
CA GLN A 241 -61.46 -35.19 18.86
C GLN A 241 -61.98 -35.19 20.32
N PRO A 242 -61.59 -34.29 21.28
CA PRO A 242 -61.57 -32.83 21.12
C PRO A 242 -60.41 -32.04 21.81
N ALA A 243 -60.45 -30.70 21.70
CA ALA A 243 -59.51 -29.72 22.27
C ALA A 243 -59.82 -29.35 23.76
N PRO A 244 -59.01 -28.52 24.47
CA PRO A 244 -59.01 -27.07 24.24
C PRO A 244 -57.68 -26.26 24.47
N GLN A 245 -57.60 -25.13 23.76
CA GLN A 245 -57.09 -23.79 24.16
C GLN A 245 -55.63 -23.57 24.64
N GLN A 246 -54.90 -22.74 23.87
CA GLN A 246 -53.86 -21.83 24.35
C GLN A 246 -54.14 -20.40 23.85
N SER A 247 -53.66 -19.39 24.58
CA SER A 247 -54.12 -18.01 24.49
C SER A 247 -53.43 -17.16 23.41
N SER A 248 -54.27 -16.40 22.72
CA SER A 248 -54.05 -15.39 21.69
C SER A 248 -52.97 -14.32 21.93
N TYR A 249 -52.20 -14.04 20.88
CA TYR A 249 -51.76 -12.68 20.52
C TYR A 249 -52.92 -11.91 19.83
N PRO A 250 -53.03 -10.58 19.98
CA PRO A 250 -53.94 -9.77 19.18
C PRO A 250 -53.28 -9.27 17.88
N ALA A 251 -54.04 -9.29 16.79
CA ALA A 251 -53.73 -8.63 15.52
C ALA A 251 -54.66 -7.43 15.31
N ALA A 252 -54.27 -6.48 14.46
CA ALA A 252 -55.12 -5.38 14.01
C ALA A 252 -55.55 -5.59 12.54
N THR A 253 -56.86 -5.53 12.35
CA THR A 253 -57.68 -5.76 11.14
C THR A 253 -57.35 -4.92 9.89
N PRO A 254 -57.57 -5.49 8.69
CA PRO A 254 -58.03 -4.75 7.52
C PRO A 254 -59.58 -4.74 7.42
N ASP A 255 -60.16 -3.72 6.77
CA ASP A 255 -61.61 -3.59 6.54
C ASP A 255 -61.90 -3.51 5.01
N PRO A 256 -62.97 -4.13 4.46
CA PRO A 256 -63.14 -4.28 3.01
C PRO A 256 -64.24 -3.37 2.42
N ASN A 257 -63.92 -2.61 1.37
CA ASN A 257 -64.90 -2.23 0.32
C ASN A 257 -64.22 -1.53 -0.88
N ALA A 258 -63.92 -2.27 -1.95
CA ALA A 258 -63.72 -1.73 -3.29
C ALA A 258 -63.81 -2.85 -4.35
N VAL A 259 -64.67 -2.69 -5.36
CA VAL A 259 -64.79 -3.63 -6.49
C VAL A 259 -64.85 -2.83 -7.80
N SER A 260 -63.79 -2.98 -8.61
CA SER A 260 -63.68 -2.61 -10.04
C SER A 260 -63.66 -1.08 -10.36
N GLN A 261 -63.05 -0.54 -11.43
CA GLN A 261 -62.45 -1.06 -12.69
C GLN A 261 -61.13 -0.30 -13.05
N PRO A 262 -60.33 -0.74 -14.06
CA PRO A 262 -58.96 -0.27 -14.26
C PRO A 262 -58.79 0.94 -15.22
N SER A 263 -57.70 1.68 -15.05
CA SER A 263 -57.17 2.65 -16.05
C SER A 263 -55.67 2.87 -15.85
N ALA A 264 -54.93 2.98 -16.95
CA ALA A 264 -53.51 3.34 -17.00
C ALA A 264 -53.32 4.39 -18.12
N PRO A 265 -52.14 5.03 -18.27
CA PRO A 265 -51.14 5.41 -17.27
C PRO A 265 -50.93 6.94 -17.23
N THR A 266 -50.30 7.49 -16.19
CA THR A 266 -49.85 8.91 -16.17
C THR A 266 -48.41 9.08 -15.70
N ALA A 267 -47.75 10.05 -16.35
CA ALA A 267 -46.31 10.30 -16.31
C ALA A 267 -45.75 10.81 -14.98
N GLY A 268 -44.49 10.43 -14.72
CA GLY A 268 -43.41 11.35 -14.39
C GLY A 268 -43.54 12.23 -13.15
N GLY A 269 -43.18 11.69 -11.99
CA GLY A 269 -42.67 12.45 -10.84
C GLY A 269 -41.23 12.02 -10.51
N PRO A 270 -40.42 12.85 -9.82
CA PRO A 270 -39.09 12.44 -9.38
C PRO A 270 -39.19 11.24 -8.43
N ILE A 271 -38.37 10.22 -8.67
CA ILE A 271 -38.33 9.05 -7.79
C ILE A 271 -37.64 9.45 -6.49
N ASP A 272 -38.37 9.40 -5.38
CA ASP A 272 -37.80 9.54 -4.04
C ASP A 272 -37.17 8.21 -3.62
N TYR A 273 -35.84 8.22 -3.45
CA TYR A 273 -35.04 7.05 -3.06
C TYR A 273 -34.87 6.91 -1.53
N SER A 274 -35.65 7.62 -0.72
CA SER A 274 -35.56 7.55 0.74
C SER A 274 -36.12 6.24 1.32
N HIS A 275 -35.24 5.24 1.50
CA HIS A 275 -35.60 3.98 2.16
C HIS A 275 -36.00 4.20 3.64
N PRO A 276 -37.16 3.71 4.12
CA PRO A 276 -37.71 3.98 5.48
C PRO A 276 -36.90 3.46 6.68
N ARG A 277 -35.70 2.90 6.47
CA ARG A 277 -34.82 2.37 7.52
C ARG A 277 -33.40 2.96 7.51
N ARG A 278 -33.11 3.92 6.62
CA ARG A 278 -31.82 4.62 6.64
C ARG A 278 -31.80 5.63 7.79
N ARG A 279 -31.18 5.27 8.92
CA ARG A 279 -30.74 6.29 9.89
C ARG A 279 -29.77 7.21 9.17
N THR A 280 -30.13 8.48 9.04
CA THR A 280 -29.26 9.52 8.51
C THR A 280 -28.11 9.74 9.50
N ALA A 281 -26.94 9.20 9.19
CA ALA A 281 -25.72 9.84 9.64
C ALA A 281 -25.74 11.29 9.11
N ALA A 282 -25.35 12.26 9.94
CA ALA A 282 -25.27 13.63 9.47
C ALA A 282 -24.26 13.70 8.30
N PRO A 283 -24.55 14.44 7.21
CA PRO A 283 -23.55 14.69 6.19
C PRO A 283 -22.33 15.35 6.82
N PRO A 284 -21.09 15.05 6.36
CA PRO A 284 -19.90 15.68 6.90
C PRO A 284 -20.01 17.21 6.75
N PRO A 285 -19.51 17.99 7.73
CA PRO A 285 -19.56 19.45 7.65
C PRO A 285 -18.83 19.91 6.38
N PRO A 286 -19.27 20.95 5.66
CA PRO A 286 -18.59 21.40 4.44
C PRO A 286 -17.12 21.76 4.70
N PRO A 287 -16.23 21.71 3.70
CA PRO A 287 -14.86 22.18 3.84
C PRO A 287 -14.85 23.67 4.24
N PRO A 288 -13.98 24.08 5.18
CA PRO A 288 -13.79 25.49 5.50
C PRO A 288 -13.36 26.23 4.22
N THR A 289 -14.16 27.20 3.80
CA THR A 289 -13.96 27.89 2.53
C THR A 289 -13.36 29.26 2.75
N ALA A 290 -12.29 29.59 2.03
CA ALA A 290 -11.71 30.93 2.02
C ALA A 290 -12.73 31.99 1.57
N PRO A 291 -12.61 33.26 2.04
CA PRO A 291 -13.31 34.37 1.42
C PRO A 291 -12.95 34.47 -0.08
N PRO A 292 -13.91 34.83 -0.96
CA PRO A 292 -13.62 34.94 -2.39
C PRO A 292 -12.54 36.01 -2.64
N ALA A 293 -11.49 35.62 -3.37
CA ALA A 293 -10.38 36.49 -3.72
C ALA A 293 -10.82 37.69 -4.56
N ALA A 294 -10.12 38.82 -4.42
CA ALA A 294 -10.33 39.95 -5.31
C ALA A 294 -9.88 39.59 -6.76
N PRO A 295 -10.48 40.22 -7.80
CA PRO A 295 -10.09 39.93 -9.18
C PRO A 295 -8.58 40.14 -9.43
N GLY A 296 -7.89 39.06 -9.80
CA GLY A 296 -6.43 39.06 -10.02
C GLY A 296 -5.58 38.68 -8.80
N GLN A 297 -6.19 38.29 -7.67
CA GLN A 297 -5.50 37.69 -6.52
C GLN A 297 -5.80 36.19 -6.44
N SER A 298 -4.84 35.40 -5.95
CA SER A 298 -5.07 34.01 -5.55
C SER A 298 -5.99 33.94 -4.32
N ALA A 299 -6.71 32.84 -4.17
CA ALA A 299 -7.41 32.55 -2.93
C ALA A 299 -6.39 32.34 -1.80
N GLN A 300 -6.73 32.79 -0.59
CA GLN A 300 -5.92 32.45 0.59
C GLN A 300 -6.13 30.96 0.92
N PRO A 301 -5.05 30.18 1.12
CA PRO A 301 -5.18 28.77 1.49
C PRO A 301 -5.83 28.64 2.87
N VAL A 302 -6.57 27.54 3.08
CA VAL A 302 -7.27 27.28 4.34
C VAL A 302 -7.02 25.84 4.78
N ALA A 303 -6.58 25.65 6.01
CA ALA A 303 -6.31 24.32 6.54
C ALA A 303 -7.57 23.44 6.52
N GLY A 304 -7.46 22.28 5.88
CA GLY A 304 -8.52 21.31 5.69
C GLY A 304 -9.55 21.70 4.62
N ASP A 305 -9.19 22.54 3.64
CA ASP A 305 -10.04 22.88 2.48
C ASP A 305 -10.19 21.73 1.46
N ALA A 306 -9.25 20.79 1.45
CA ALA A 306 -9.31 19.55 0.69
C ALA A 306 -10.58 18.71 0.99
N THR A 307 -10.88 17.74 0.11
CA THR A 307 -12.04 16.86 0.31
C THR A 307 -11.78 15.80 1.40
N GLY A 308 -12.81 15.44 2.17
CA GLY A 308 -12.71 14.44 3.25
C GLY A 308 -13.92 14.47 4.20
N TRP A 309 -14.13 13.38 4.93
CA TRP A 309 -15.24 13.19 5.87
C TRP A 309 -14.93 13.74 7.27
N SER A 310 -13.67 13.66 7.71
CA SER A 310 -13.16 14.26 8.95
C SER A 310 -12.20 15.42 8.66
N MET A 311 -11.91 16.26 9.65
CA MET A 311 -10.87 17.29 9.52
C MET A 311 -9.49 16.67 9.32
N GLU A 312 -9.23 15.55 10.01
CA GLU A 312 -7.99 14.80 9.89
C GLU A 312 -7.76 14.30 8.46
N GLU A 313 -8.77 13.70 7.83
CA GLU A 313 -8.70 13.22 6.45
C GLU A 313 -8.43 14.36 5.46
N ARG A 314 -8.99 15.56 5.70
CA ARG A 314 -8.74 16.73 4.85
C ARG A 314 -7.31 17.22 4.98
N LEU A 315 -6.78 17.32 6.20
CA LEU A 315 -5.38 17.70 6.42
C LEU A 315 -4.42 16.68 5.80
N TYR A 316 -4.71 15.38 5.91
CA TYR A 316 -3.95 14.33 5.23
C TYR A 316 -3.99 14.49 3.70
N ASN A 317 -5.18 14.69 3.12
CA ASN A 317 -5.35 14.88 1.67
C ASN A 317 -4.73 16.18 1.17
N GLN A 318 -4.70 17.24 2.00
CA GLN A 318 -4.08 18.52 1.66
C GLN A 318 -2.54 18.40 1.64
N VAL A 319 -1.94 17.78 2.67
CA VAL A 319 -0.50 17.47 2.68
C VAL A 319 -0.11 16.61 1.46
N TRP A 320 -0.95 15.64 1.09
CA TRP A 320 -0.75 14.84 -0.13
C TRP A 320 -0.84 15.67 -1.41
N GLY A 321 -1.79 16.61 -1.49
CA GLY A 321 -1.90 17.56 -2.61
C GLY A 321 -0.66 18.44 -2.76
N MET A 322 -0.19 19.03 -1.65
CA MET A 322 1.05 19.83 -1.63
C MET A 322 2.27 19.03 -2.09
N PHE A 323 2.36 17.74 -1.72
CA PHE A 323 3.41 16.83 -2.17
C PHE A 323 3.38 16.62 -3.69
N GLU A 324 2.18 16.34 -4.25
CA GLU A 324 1.97 16.14 -5.68
C GLU A 324 2.26 17.41 -6.48
N ASP A 325 1.76 18.56 -6.04
CA ASP A 325 1.94 19.84 -6.72
C ASP A 325 3.41 20.28 -6.72
N LEU A 326 4.14 20.07 -5.62
CA LEU A 326 5.59 20.34 -5.57
C LEU A 326 6.38 19.42 -6.52
N ALA A 327 6.03 18.13 -6.58
CA ALA A 327 6.63 17.20 -7.56
C ALA A 327 6.36 17.67 -9.00
N ARG A 328 5.12 18.05 -9.29
CA ARG A 328 4.62 18.44 -10.61
C ARG A 328 5.21 19.77 -11.10
N THR A 329 5.27 20.81 -10.27
CA THR A 329 5.87 22.10 -10.68
C THR A 329 7.39 21.97 -10.86
N THR A 330 8.07 21.19 -10.00
CA THR A 330 9.52 20.93 -10.17
C THR A 330 9.80 20.12 -11.45
N ALA A 331 8.94 19.15 -11.80
CA ALA A 331 9.04 18.42 -13.06
C ALA A 331 8.83 19.33 -14.29
N ALA A 332 7.87 20.25 -14.23
CA ALA A 332 7.62 21.22 -15.29
C ALA A 332 8.81 22.19 -15.45
N TYR A 333 9.40 22.65 -14.35
CA TYR A 333 10.62 23.46 -14.36
C TYR A 333 11.80 22.72 -15.01
N ARG A 334 12.13 21.51 -14.52
CA ARG A 334 13.23 20.69 -15.08
C ARG A 334 13.04 20.44 -16.58
N SER A 335 11.84 20.01 -16.99
CA SER A 335 11.51 19.78 -18.40
C SER A 335 11.65 21.04 -19.27
N ALA A 336 11.36 22.23 -18.73
CA ALA A 336 11.51 23.50 -19.44
C ALA A 336 12.99 23.92 -19.58
N VAL A 337 13.83 23.60 -18.60
CA VAL A 337 15.28 23.78 -18.67
C VAL A 337 15.89 22.83 -19.70
N ASP A 338 15.55 21.53 -19.66
CA ASP A 338 16.01 20.52 -20.63
C ASP A 338 15.61 20.89 -22.07
N PHE A 339 14.40 21.43 -22.25
CA PHE A 339 13.94 21.95 -23.54
C PHE A 339 14.76 23.17 -24.00
N ALA A 340 15.09 24.09 -23.09
CA ALA A 340 15.92 25.25 -23.40
C ALA A 340 17.34 24.83 -23.83
N GLU A 341 17.95 23.87 -23.12
CA GLU A 341 19.26 23.31 -23.44
C GLU A 341 19.24 22.59 -24.79
N SER A 342 18.32 21.64 -24.99
CA SER A 342 18.15 20.93 -26.26
C SER A 342 17.88 21.86 -27.44
N ARG A 343 17.24 23.01 -27.21
CA ARG A 343 17.06 24.06 -28.22
C ARG A 343 18.36 24.80 -28.50
N MET A 344 19.10 25.19 -27.46
CA MET A 344 20.39 25.87 -27.60
C MET A 344 21.36 25.01 -28.42
N ASP A 345 21.48 23.71 -28.10
CA ASP A 345 22.38 22.79 -28.79
C ASP A 345 22.05 22.68 -30.29
N LYS A 346 20.78 22.55 -30.66
CA LYS A 346 20.34 22.53 -32.07
C LYS A 346 20.69 23.82 -32.80
N GLU A 347 20.55 24.97 -32.14
CA GLU A 347 20.90 26.27 -32.73
C GLU A 347 22.42 26.44 -32.85
N LEU A 348 23.21 25.94 -31.89
CA LEU A 348 24.67 25.91 -31.95
C LEU A 348 25.18 24.96 -33.05
N GLU A 349 24.62 23.76 -33.16
CA GLU A 349 24.93 22.78 -34.22
C GLU A 349 24.62 23.38 -35.60
N GLN A 350 23.47 24.04 -35.76
CA GLN A 350 23.12 24.71 -37.00
C GLN A 350 24.15 25.80 -37.38
N VAL A 351 24.61 26.61 -36.41
CA VAL A 351 25.64 27.64 -36.63
C VAL A 351 27.01 27.03 -36.95
N LEU A 352 27.33 25.84 -36.43
CA LEU A 352 28.55 25.10 -36.79
C LEU A 352 28.43 24.41 -38.16
N SER A 353 27.22 24.04 -38.59
CA SER A 353 26.98 23.35 -39.86
C SER A 353 27.28 24.24 -41.08
N ASP A 354 26.94 25.53 -41.04
CA ASP A 354 27.22 26.48 -42.13
C ASP A 354 28.73 26.85 -42.17
N PRO A 355 29.44 26.61 -43.29
CA PRO A 355 30.84 27.00 -43.44
C PRO A 355 31.11 28.51 -43.29
N ARG A 356 30.11 29.38 -43.55
CA ARG A 356 30.27 30.85 -43.54
C ARG A 356 30.33 31.45 -42.13
N SER A 357 29.70 30.81 -41.15
CA SER A 357 29.66 31.25 -39.74
C SER A 357 30.85 30.79 -38.90
N ARG A 358 31.75 29.95 -39.45
CA ARG A 358 32.85 29.34 -38.68
C ARG A 358 34.01 30.28 -38.32
N ILE A 359 34.23 31.35 -39.07
CA ILE A 359 35.44 32.21 -38.95
C ILE A 359 35.09 33.71 -39.05
N GLY A 360 33.94 34.13 -38.49
CA GLY A 360 33.54 35.54 -38.52
C GLY A 360 32.41 35.89 -37.55
N GLY A 361 32.34 37.18 -37.18
CA GLY A 361 31.49 37.70 -36.11
C GLY A 361 29.97 37.48 -36.26
N GLN A 362 29.48 37.08 -37.44
CA GLN A 362 28.10 36.62 -37.59
C GLN A 362 27.83 35.30 -36.86
N GLY A 363 28.81 34.38 -36.85
CA GLY A 363 28.72 33.14 -36.06
C GLY A 363 28.80 33.41 -34.56
N ASP A 364 29.62 34.37 -34.14
CA ASP A 364 29.68 34.79 -32.74
C ASP A 364 28.35 35.41 -32.29
N ALA A 365 27.79 36.35 -33.07
CA ALA A 365 26.49 36.94 -32.79
C ALA A 365 25.35 35.92 -32.75
N ALA A 366 25.37 34.89 -33.62
CA ALA A 366 24.38 33.82 -33.60
C ALA A 366 24.49 32.92 -32.36
N ARG A 367 25.71 32.60 -31.92
CA ARG A 367 25.95 31.83 -30.67
C ARG A 367 25.52 32.62 -29.44
N GLU A 368 25.82 33.91 -29.37
CA GLU A 368 25.32 34.79 -28.30
C GLU A 368 23.79 34.92 -28.32
N ALA A 369 23.16 35.03 -29.49
CA ALA A 369 21.70 35.06 -29.61
C ALA A 369 21.02 33.73 -29.22
N ALA A 370 21.69 32.58 -29.38
CA ALA A 370 21.21 31.30 -28.87
C ALA A 370 21.31 31.23 -27.33
N ARG A 371 22.45 31.62 -26.76
CA ARG A 371 22.67 31.71 -25.30
C ARG A 371 21.70 32.67 -24.62
N ALA A 372 21.43 33.83 -25.22
CA ALA A 372 20.48 34.81 -24.70
C ALA A 372 19.04 34.23 -24.66
N ARG A 373 18.62 33.51 -25.69
CA ARG A 373 17.29 32.85 -25.74
C ARG A 373 17.18 31.66 -24.78
N HIS A 374 18.26 30.90 -24.59
CA HIS A 374 18.35 29.90 -23.53
C HIS A 374 18.13 30.54 -22.15
N ALA A 375 18.89 31.60 -21.84
CA ALA A 375 18.75 32.32 -20.57
C ALA A 375 17.34 32.91 -20.36
N GLU A 376 16.71 33.45 -21.41
CA GLU A 376 15.33 33.96 -21.37
C GLU A 376 14.30 32.84 -21.07
N LEU A 377 14.48 31.65 -21.65
CA LEU A 377 13.60 30.50 -21.40
C LEU A 377 13.76 29.96 -19.97
N VAL A 378 15.01 29.79 -19.50
CA VAL A 378 15.30 29.35 -18.13
C VAL A 378 14.80 30.37 -17.10
N ALA A 379 14.96 31.68 -17.36
CA ALA A 379 14.42 32.73 -16.49
C ALA A 379 12.89 32.65 -16.39
N ARG A 380 12.16 32.47 -17.51
CA ARG A 380 10.70 32.29 -17.50
C ARG A 380 10.25 31.01 -16.79
N ALA A 381 10.99 29.92 -16.95
CA ALA A 381 10.72 28.68 -16.23
C ALA A 381 10.89 28.88 -14.71
N ARG A 382 11.94 29.61 -14.31
CA ARG A 382 12.20 29.96 -12.91
C ARG A 382 11.12 30.90 -12.34
N GLU A 383 10.70 31.92 -13.08
CA GLU A 383 9.58 32.80 -12.72
C GLU A 383 8.22 32.07 -12.61
N ALA A 384 8.07 30.91 -13.25
CA ALA A 384 6.91 30.04 -13.05
C ALA A 384 7.03 29.25 -11.75
N LEU A 385 8.17 28.55 -11.57
CA LEU A 385 8.45 27.80 -10.36
C LEU A 385 8.35 28.67 -9.10
N ASP A 386 9.01 29.83 -9.06
CA ASP A 386 9.04 30.70 -7.87
C ASP A 386 7.62 31.19 -7.48
N ARG A 387 6.69 31.33 -8.44
CA ARG A 387 5.28 31.67 -8.16
C ARG A 387 4.53 30.49 -7.54
N ASP A 388 4.70 29.29 -8.08
CA ASP A 388 4.06 28.08 -7.57
C ASP A 388 4.60 27.73 -6.17
N LEU A 389 5.92 27.87 -5.96
CA LEU A 389 6.55 27.74 -4.64
C LEU A 389 6.01 28.77 -3.64
N THR A 390 5.81 30.04 -4.05
CA THR A 390 5.21 31.06 -3.18
C THR A 390 3.78 30.69 -2.74
N GLN A 391 3.01 30.00 -3.60
CA GLN A 391 1.68 29.49 -3.24
C GLN A 391 1.78 28.34 -2.23
N LEU A 392 2.68 27.38 -2.47
CA LEU A 392 2.90 26.23 -1.59
C LEU A 392 3.51 26.61 -0.23
N GLU A 393 4.39 27.62 -0.17
CA GLU A 393 4.86 28.23 1.09
C GLU A 393 3.67 28.78 1.90
N ALA A 394 2.79 29.55 1.26
CA ALA A 394 1.62 30.12 1.92
C ALA A 394 0.61 29.06 2.40
N GLU A 395 0.53 27.91 1.70
CA GLU A 395 -0.30 26.78 2.14
C GLU A 395 0.32 26.05 3.34
N ALA A 396 1.63 25.79 3.31
CA ALA A 396 2.36 25.19 4.43
C ALA A 396 2.23 26.01 5.73
N ASP A 397 2.34 27.34 5.63
CA ASP A 397 2.17 28.30 6.74
C ASP A 397 0.80 28.19 7.43
N VAL A 398 -0.25 27.77 6.70
CA VAL A 398 -1.61 27.61 7.22
C VAL A 398 -1.88 26.17 7.67
N VAL A 399 -1.31 25.17 6.98
CA VAL A 399 -1.52 23.74 7.26
C VAL A 399 -0.78 23.29 8.50
N GLU A 400 0.53 23.56 8.65
CA GLU A 400 1.33 23.05 9.78
C GLU A 400 0.74 23.41 11.16
N PRO A 401 0.32 24.67 11.45
CA PRO A 401 -0.29 25.01 12.74
C PRO A 401 -1.64 24.31 13.02
N ALA A 402 -2.30 23.77 11.99
CA ALA A 402 -3.56 23.05 12.12
C ALA A 402 -3.37 21.53 12.25
N LEU A 403 -2.16 21.00 12.05
CA LEU A 403 -1.89 19.57 12.10
C LEU A 403 -2.13 18.99 13.51
N PRO A 404 -2.80 17.82 13.63
CA PRO A 404 -2.92 17.10 14.90
C PRO A 404 -1.55 16.56 15.35
N PRO A 405 -1.36 16.18 16.63
CA PRO A 405 -0.07 15.67 17.13
C PRO A 405 0.52 14.50 16.34
N ALA A 406 -0.30 13.72 15.63
CA ALA A 406 0.20 12.63 14.78
C ALA A 406 0.95 13.14 13.54
N TYR A 407 0.60 14.31 13.00
CA TYR A 407 1.13 14.87 11.76
C TYR A 407 2.02 16.09 12.01
N ALA A 408 1.88 16.74 13.17
CA ALA A 408 2.61 17.94 13.54
C ALA A 408 4.09 17.68 13.87
N HIS A 409 4.94 18.67 13.60
CA HIS A 409 6.34 18.62 14.02
C HIS A 409 6.50 18.69 15.55
N TRP A 410 7.66 18.34 16.13
CA TRP A 410 7.85 18.25 17.59
C TRP A 410 7.93 19.61 18.32
N ASP A 411 8.20 20.70 17.59
CA ASP A 411 8.12 22.09 18.10
C ASP A 411 6.70 22.67 18.02
N ASN A 412 5.79 22.02 17.28
CA ASN A 412 4.45 22.52 17.05
C ASN A 412 3.70 22.75 18.38
N PRO A 413 3.07 23.92 18.60
CA PRO A 413 2.36 24.24 19.83
C PRO A 413 1.34 23.20 20.29
N VAL A 414 0.76 22.41 19.37
CA VAL A 414 -0.23 21.35 19.66
C VAL A 414 0.23 20.38 20.76
N TRP A 415 1.53 20.11 20.86
CA TRP A 415 2.10 19.23 21.89
C TRP A 415 1.96 19.75 23.32
N HIS A 416 1.88 21.06 23.52
CA HIS A 416 1.71 21.66 24.87
C HIS A 416 0.31 21.37 25.44
N ALA A 417 -0.68 21.16 24.57
CA ALA A 417 -2.05 20.78 24.93
C ALA A 417 -2.29 19.26 24.81
N TYR A 418 -1.23 18.46 24.57
CA TYR A 418 -1.33 17.03 24.29
C TYR A 418 -2.23 16.27 25.27
N ARG A 419 -3.02 15.35 24.71
CA ARG A 419 -3.83 14.36 25.41
C ARG A 419 -3.67 13.02 24.69
N VAL A 420 -3.64 11.94 25.45
CA VAL A 420 -3.66 10.58 24.88
C VAL A 420 -4.97 10.42 24.09
N PRO A 421 -4.92 10.02 22.80
CA PRO A 421 -6.11 9.91 21.97
C PRO A 421 -6.99 8.73 22.37
N MET A 422 -8.24 8.76 21.91
CA MET A 422 -9.23 7.69 22.13
C MET A 422 -9.36 6.73 20.94
N GLU A 423 -8.85 7.13 19.77
CA GLU A 423 -8.91 6.40 18.51
C GLU A 423 -7.51 6.46 17.85
N ILE A 424 -7.17 5.48 17.02
CA ILE A 424 -5.91 5.47 16.26
C ILE A 424 -6.05 6.45 15.08
N PRO A 425 -5.15 7.44 14.92
CA PRO A 425 -5.21 8.37 13.80
C PRO A 425 -4.88 7.68 12.47
N MET A 426 -5.31 8.30 11.37
CA MET A 426 -5.21 7.74 10.02
C MET A 426 -3.77 7.62 9.51
N ALA A 427 -2.84 8.39 10.07
CA ALA A 427 -1.44 8.45 9.66
C ALA A 427 -0.49 8.94 10.78
N LEU A 428 0.80 8.99 10.49
CA LEU A 428 1.89 9.41 11.36
C LEU A 428 2.97 10.11 10.53
N ARG A 429 3.47 11.28 10.97
CA ARG A 429 4.68 11.90 10.40
C ARG A 429 5.94 11.18 10.87
N LEU A 430 6.76 10.73 9.92
CA LEU A 430 8.09 10.21 10.19
C LEU A 430 9.15 11.31 10.10
N GLY A 431 9.15 12.05 9.01
CA GLY A 431 10.08 13.15 8.75
C GLY A 431 9.46 14.17 7.81
N ASP A 432 10.30 14.90 7.12
CA ASP A 432 9.92 15.89 6.12
C ASP A 432 10.63 15.60 4.80
N LEU A 433 9.99 15.96 3.70
CA LEU A 433 10.50 15.82 2.34
C LEU A 433 10.70 17.21 1.74
N HIS A 434 11.82 17.41 1.04
CA HIS A 434 12.01 18.57 0.18
C HIS A 434 12.79 18.22 -1.09
N LEU A 435 12.74 19.13 -2.07
CA LEU A 435 13.55 19.08 -3.29
C LEU A 435 14.64 20.17 -3.24
N PRO A 436 15.76 20.02 -3.96
CA PRO A 436 16.82 21.03 -4.03
C PRO A 436 16.34 22.39 -4.55
N GLU A 437 15.33 22.40 -5.41
CA GLU A 437 14.73 23.61 -5.97
C GLU A 437 13.77 24.35 -5.00
N ALA A 438 13.38 23.70 -3.90
CA ALA A 438 12.37 24.16 -2.95
C ALA A 438 12.86 24.01 -1.49
N ASP A 439 14.07 24.49 -1.23
CA ASP A 439 14.76 24.40 0.07
C ASP A 439 14.02 25.04 1.25
N ARG A 440 13.04 25.91 0.97
CA ARG A 440 12.21 26.64 1.95
C ARG A 440 10.92 25.89 2.33
N ILE A 441 10.53 24.87 1.56
CA ILE A 441 9.32 24.08 1.81
C ILE A 441 9.71 22.76 2.47
N ARG A 442 8.89 22.30 3.42
CA ARG A 442 9.00 20.99 4.06
C ARG A 442 7.64 20.31 4.01
N ILE A 443 7.56 19.22 3.26
CA ILE A 443 6.33 18.43 3.10
C ILE A 443 6.35 17.31 4.15
N PRO A 444 5.37 17.23 5.07
CA PRO A 444 5.31 16.16 6.06
C PRO A 444 5.25 14.76 5.43
N MET A 445 6.24 13.92 5.74
CA MET A 445 6.24 12.51 5.32
C MET A 445 5.27 11.70 6.19
N LEU A 446 4.02 11.61 5.74
CA LEU A 446 2.95 10.88 6.44
C LEU A 446 2.85 9.40 5.98
N VAL A 447 2.96 8.46 6.91
CA VAL A 447 2.69 7.03 6.68
C VAL A 447 1.38 6.60 7.35
N ARG A 448 0.65 5.66 6.75
CA ARG A 448 -0.61 5.13 7.30
C ARG A 448 -0.40 4.37 8.61
N LEU A 449 -1.42 4.37 9.46
CA LEU A 449 -1.50 3.51 10.65
C LEU A 449 -2.67 2.50 10.51
N PRO A 450 -2.52 1.25 11.01
CA PRO A 450 -1.29 0.66 11.55
C PRO A 450 -0.18 0.57 10.48
N LEU A 451 1.08 0.49 10.91
CA LEU A 451 2.22 0.50 9.99
C LEU A 451 2.14 -0.72 9.05
N GLU A 452 2.13 -0.49 7.73
CA GLU A 452 2.10 -1.58 6.75
C GLU A 452 3.47 -2.24 6.54
N ARG A 453 4.54 -1.50 6.85
CA ARG A 453 5.94 -1.93 6.75
C ARG A 453 6.67 -1.58 8.04
N GLY A 454 7.60 -2.44 8.42
CA GLY A 454 8.59 -2.08 9.42
C GLY A 454 9.51 -0.96 8.92
N LEU A 455 10.26 -0.36 9.84
CA LEU A 455 11.20 0.72 9.57
C LEU A 455 12.64 0.21 9.67
N TRP A 456 13.52 0.70 8.81
CA TRP A 456 14.97 0.55 8.94
C TRP A 456 15.58 1.95 8.96
N ILE A 457 16.26 2.28 10.06
CA ILE A 457 17.00 3.53 10.22
C ILE A 457 18.47 3.18 10.03
N ASP A 458 19.08 3.79 9.02
CA ASP A 458 20.47 3.55 8.67
C ASP A 458 21.40 4.07 9.79
N SER A 459 22.41 3.28 10.18
CA SER A 459 23.46 3.72 11.12
C SER A 459 24.84 3.84 10.48
N ALA A 460 24.96 3.60 9.16
CA ALA A 460 26.21 3.74 8.43
C ALA A 460 26.64 5.23 8.34
N PRO A 461 27.93 5.57 8.51
CA PRO A 461 28.42 6.94 8.37
C PRO A 461 28.28 7.43 6.92
N ALA A 462 27.62 8.58 6.74
CA ALA A 462 27.28 9.11 5.42
C ALA A 462 28.52 9.62 4.66
N GLY A 463 28.99 8.84 3.68
CA GLY A 463 29.79 9.31 2.53
C GLY A 463 31.20 9.87 2.78
N SER A 464 31.65 10.03 4.03
CA SER A 464 32.97 10.61 4.33
C SER A 464 34.09 9.59 4.09
N SER A 465 34.95 9.83 3.10
CA SER A 465 36.05 8.96 2.68
C SER A 465 37.20 8.79 3.70
N ASP A 466 37.06 9.33 4.92
CA ASP A 466 38.07 9.30 6.00
C ASP A 466 37.59 8.50 7.23
N GLY A 467 36.35 7.98 7.22
CA GLY A 467 35.90 6.85 8.05
C GLY A 467 36.26 6.90 9.54
N SER A 468 36.19 8.07 10.20
CA SER A 468 36.59 8.18 11.61
C SER A 468 35.63 7.43 12.52
N PHE A 469 36.18 6.68 13.48
CA PHE A 469 35.43 5.96 14.51
C PHE A 469 34.49 6.89 15.33
N THR A 470 34.85 8.18 15.45
CA THR A 470 33.99 9.20 16.07
C THR A 470 32.68 9.40 15.33
N ASP A 471 32.72 9.29 14.00
CA ASP A 471 31.64 9.68 13.10
C ASP A 471 30.64 8.53 12.99
N SER A 472 31.14 7.29 12.98
CA SER A 472 30.31 6.08 13.15
C SER A 472 29.53 6.10 14.48
N GLN A 473 30.21 6.35 15.61
CA GLN A 473 29.52 6.42 16.91
C GLN A 473 28.51 7.56 17.01
N ALA A 474 28.80 8.72 16.41
CA ALA A 474 27.85 9.81 16.31
C ALA A 474 26.64 9.42 15.45
N MET A 475 26.85 8.71 14.34
CA MET A 475 25.78 8.28 13.45
C MET A 475 24.86 7.23 14.08
N SER A 476 25.42 6.17 14.69
CA SER A 476 24.63 5.16 15.42
C SER A 476 23.81 5.79 16.54
N ARG A 477 24.36 6.82 17.21
CA ARG A 477 23.64 7.59 18.22
C ARG A 477 22.47 8.37 17.62
N LEU A 478 22.67 9.10 16.51
CA LEU A 478 21.60 9.84 15.83
C LEU A 478 20.51 8.88 15.30
N ALA A 479 20.88 7.70 14.81
CA ALA A 479 19.94 6.66 14.39
C ALA A 479 19.09 6.15 15.56
N MET A 480 19.68 5.93 16.73
CA MET A 480 18.93 5.59 17.94
C MET A 480 18.09 6.75 18.50
N GLU A 481 18.54 8.00 18.42
CA GLU A 481 17.74 9.18 18.78
C GLU A 481 16.53 9.34 17.83
N THR A 482 16.71 9.04 16.54
CA THR A 482 15.65 8.97 15.52
C THR A 482 14.64 7.86 15.84
N ALA A 483 15.11 6.64 16.13
CA ALA A 483 14.26 5.52 16.55
C ALA A 483 13.40 5.86 17.79
N VAL A 484 14.01 6.50 18.79
CA VAL A 484 13.33 6.92 20.02
C VAL A 484 12.28 8.00 19.75
N ALA A 485 12.55 8.96 18.85
CA ALA A 485 11.58 9.97 18.44
C ALA A 485 10.35 9.34 17.75
N HIS A 486 10.54 8.42 16.80
CA HIS A 486 9.44 7.70 16.16
C HIS A 486 8.65 6.81 17.14
N ALA A 487 9.35 6.04 17.97
CA ALA A 487 8.73 5.14 18.96
C ALA A 487 7.91 5.93 20.01
N ALA A 488 8.42 7.09 20.43
CA ALA A 488 7.68 7.98 21.32
C ALA A 488 6.47 8.63 20.64
N ARG A 489 6.56 9.00 19.36
CA ARG A 489 5.39 9.50 18.61
C ARG A 489 4.34 8.40 18.45
N LEU A 490 4.72 7.17 18.09
CA LEU A 490 3.83 6.00 18.05
C LEU A 490 3.14 5.77 19.40
N LEU A 491 3.89 5.76 20.51
CA LEU A 491 3.34 5.65 21.87
C LEU A 491 2.39 6.80 22.24
N ALA A 492 2.58 7.99 21.67
CA ALA A 492 1.76 9.16 21.93
C ALA A 492 0.46 9.22 21.11
N VAL A 493 0.46 8.64 19.90
CA VAL A 493 -0.68 8.73 18.97
C VAL A 493 -1.63 7.52 19.06
N TYR A 494 -1.25 6.45 19.74
CA TYR A 494 -2.15 5.32 19.99
C TYR A 494 -2.96 5.49 21.29
N PRO A 495 -4.18 4.92 21.37
CA PRO A 495 -4.94 4.89 22.61
C PRO A 495 -4.22 4.17 23.75
N ALA A 496 -4.57 4.54 24.99
CA ALA A 496 -3.95 4.01 26.20
C ALA A 496 -4.14 2.48 26.28
N GLY A 497 -3.05 1.73 26.13
CA GLY A 497 -3.06 0.27 26.17
C GLY A 497 -3.17 -0.42 24.81
N GLU A 498 -3.30 0.31 23.69
CA GLU A 498 -3.41 -0.28 22.35
C GLU A 498 -2.08 -0.40 21.57
N PHE A 499 -0.99 0.16 22.10
CA PHE A 499 0.36 0.05 21.52
C PHE A 499 1.41 -0.26 22.58
N THR A 500 2.35 -1.16 22.30
CA THR A 500 3.36 -1.62 23.27
C THR A 500 4.73 -1.77 22.61
N VAL A 501 5.78 -1.27 23.27
CA VAL A 501 7.15 -1.24 22.71
C VAL A 501 8.07 -2.21 23.46
N HIS A 502 8.80 -3.04 22.72
CA HIS A 502 9.90 -3.89 23.17
C HIS A 502 11.20 -3.38 22.55
N VAL A 503 12.32 -3.60 23.24
CA VAL A 503 13.65 -3.20 22.76
C VAL A 503 14.63 -4.35 22.93
N ILE A 504 15.37 -4.65 21.87
CA ILE A 504 16.56 -5.50 21.87
C ILE A 504 17.76 -4.59 21.65
N ASP A 505 18.73 -4.65 22.58
CA ASP A 505 19.96 -3.82 22.56
C ASP A 505 21.10 -4.66 23.16
N PRO A 506 21.66 -5.65 22.43
CA PRO A 506 22.38 -6.75 23.06
C PRO A 506 23.70 -6.34 23.73
N ALA A 507 24.45 -5.38 23.17
CA ALA A 507 25.60 -4.76 23.84
C ALA A 507 25.23 -3.63 24.83
N GLY A 508 23.98 -3.16 24.84
CA GLY A 508 23.55 -1.99 25.61
C GLY A 508 24.05 -0.65 25.04
N SER A 509 24.40 -0.61 23.74
CA SER A 509 24.97 0.58 23.08
C SER A 509 23.95 1.71 22.93
N GLY A 510 22.65 1.37 22.87
CA GLY A 510 21.54 2.32 22.78
C GLY A 510 21.09 2.94 24.12
N ALA A 511 21.72 2.58 25.25
CA ALA A 511 21.23 2.91 26.59
C ALA A 511 21.02 4.42 26.87
N GLN A 512 21.86 5.30 26.31
CA GLN A 512 21.69 6.75 26.47
C GLN A 512 20.49 7.29 25.66
N PRO A 513 20.38 7.09 24.32
CA PRO A 513 19.19 7.46 23.56
C PRO A 513 17.88 6.87 24.12
N LEU A 514 17.89 5.61 24.58
CA LEU A 514 16.71 4.91 25.11
C LEU A 514 16.22 5.47 26.47
N ALA A 515 17.02 6.30 27.15
CA ALA A 515 16.74 6.77 28.50
C ALA A 515 15.32 7.38 28.71
N PRO A 516 14.75 8.20 27.80
CA PRO A 516 13.40 8.74 27.98
C PRO A 516 12.32 7.65 28.03
N LEU A 517 12.44 6.59 27.20
CA LEU A 517 11.48 5.47 27.17
C LEU A 517 11.62 4.58 28.42
N VAL A 518 12.87 4.34 28.86
CA VAL A 518 13.16 3.52 30.04
C VAL A 518 12.72 4.23 31.32
N GLN A 519 13.08 5.51 31.50
CA GLN A 519 12.81 6.28 32.72
C GLN A 519 11.33 6.59 32.92
N THR A 520 10.55 6.74 31.84
CA THR A 520 9.09 6.93 31.93
C THR A 520 8.31 5.63 32.10
N GLY A 521 8.95 4.46 31.92
CA GLY A 521 8.31 3.16 32.09
C GLY A 521 7.26 2.82 31.03
N VAL A 522 7.37 3.40 29.83
CA VAL A 522 6.43 3.15 28.72
C VAL A 522 6.67 1.82 27.99
N LEU A 523 7.89 1.29 28.08
CA LEU A 523 8.28 -0.01 27.51
C LEU A 523 7.55 -1.18 28.18
N ALA A 524 7.41 -2.30 27.45
CA ALA A 524 6.83 -3.53 27.98
C ALA A 524 7.67 -4.16 29.09
N ALA A 525 9.00 -4.07 28.94
CA ALA A 525 10.04 -4.58 29.81
C ALA A 525 11.31 -3.71 29.63
N PRO A 526 12.33 -3.83 30.50
CA PRO A 526 13.65 -3.25 30.24
C PRO A 526 14.24 -3.75 28.90
N PRO A 527 15.11 -2.98 28.22
CA PRO A 527 15.80 -3.42 27.02
C PRO A 527 16.50 -4.78 27.22
N ALA A 528 16.33 -5.67 26.24
CA ALA A 528 16.87 -7.02 26.30
C ALA A 528 18.37 -7.02 25.94
N LEU A 529 19.20 -7.36 26.94
CA LEU A 529 20.65 -7.44 26.83
C LEU A 529 21.12 -8.88 26.56
N GLY A 530 22.16 -9.01 25.72
CA GLY A 530 22.77 -10.29 25.33
C GLY A 530 21.85 -11.28 24.59
N ALA A 531 22.44 -12.35 24.07
CA ALA A 531 21.74 -13.34 23.23
C ALA A 531 20.55 -14.02 23.93
N ALA A 532 20.59 -14.21 25.25
CA ALA A 532 19.46 -14.76 26.00
C ALA A 532 18.24 -13.82 26.02
N GLY A 533 18.46 -12.51 26.10
CA GLY A 533 17.40 -11.50 26.00
C GLY A 533 16.82 -11.42 24.59
N VAL A 534 17.68 -11.46 23.56
CA VAL A 534 17.29 -11.53 22.14
C VAL A 534 16.34 -12.72 21.91
N ALA A 535 16.75 -13.92 22.34
CA ALA A 535 15.98 -15.15 22.14
C ALA A 535 14.63 -15.15 22.87
N ASP A 536 14.54 -14.58 24.08
CA ASP A 536 13.27 -14.46 24.81
C ASP A 536 12.28 -13.51 24.12
N VAL A 537 12.72 -12.30 23.75
CA VAL A 537 11.84 -11.29 23.13
C VAL A 537 11.34 -11.79 21.76
N LEU A 538 12.24 -12.30 20.92
CA LEU A 538 11.87 -12.87 19.62
C LEU A 538 10.97 -14.10 19.79
N GLY A 539 11.28 -15.00 20.74
CA GLY A 539 10.46 -16.17 21.06
C GLY A 539 9.02 -15.79 21.42
N ARG A 540 8.84 -14.83 22.33
CA ARG A 540 7.52 -14.34 22.76
C ARG A 540 6.74 -13.67 21.62
N LEU A 541 7.40 -12.88 20.78
CA LEU A 541 6.76 -12.19 19.66
C LEU A 541 6.42 -13.14 18.50
N THR A 542 7.28 -14.12 18.17
CA THR A 542 6.97 -15.18 17.21
C THR A 542 5.75 -15.98 17.68
N GLN A 543 5.76 -16.46 18.94
CA GLN A 543 4.63 -17.21 19.50
C GLN A 543 3.32 -16.39 19.51
N ARG A 544 3.40 -15.07 19.75
CA ARG A 544 2.26 -14.16 19.63
C ARG A 544 1.68 -14.18 18.21
N VAL A 545 2.52 -13.97 17.20
CA VAL A 545 2.11 -13.96 15.79
C VAL A 545 1.44 -15.28 15.41
N ASP A 546 2.05 -16.41 15.79
CA ASP A 546 1.51 -17.75 15.52
C ASP A 546 0.12 -17.94 16.16
N LEU A 547 -0.07 -17.53 17.43
CA LEU A 547 -1.35 -17.62 18.13
C LEU A 547 -2.44 -16.74 17.50
N VAL A 548 -2.12 -15.50 17.11
CA VAL A 548 -3.08 -14.61 16.44
C VAL A 548 -3.40 -15.14 15.04
N GLN A 549 -2.40 -15.58 14.28
CA GLN A 549 -2.58 -16.17 12.96
C GLN A 549 -3.46 -17.43 13.02
N MET A 550 -3.27 -18.31 14.03
CA MET A 550 -4.12 -19.47 14.27
C MET A 550 -5.56 -19.07 14.63
N ALA A 551 -5.74 -18.07 15.50
CA ALA A 551 -7.07 -17.58 15.88
C ALA A 551 -7.83 -16.98 14.68
N VAL A 552 -7.15 -16.19 13.85
CA VAL A 552 -7.71 -15.59 12.63
C VAL A 552 -8.05 -16.67 11.58
N ARG A 553 -7.11 -17.57 11.26
CA ARG A 553 -7.36 -18.67 10.29
C ARG A 553 -8.43 -19.64 10.77
N GLY A 554 -8.58 -19.83 12.08
CA GLY A 554 -9.64 -20.64 12.68
C GLY A 554 -11.01 -19.97 12.75
N GLY A 555 -11.15 -18.71 12.31
CA GLY A 555 -12.40 -17.93 12.45
C GLY A 555 -12.78 -17.64 13.89
N ALA A 556 -11.81 -17.70 14.81
CA ALA A 556 -12.00 -17.78 16.25
C ALA A 556 -11.22 -16.67 16.98
N ALA A 557 -11.30 -15.43 16.49
CA ALA A 557 -10.61 -14.27 17.08
C ALA A 557 -11.00 -14.03 18.56
N ASP A 558 -12.26 -14.31 18.94
CA ASP A 558 -12.73 -14.26 20.33
C ASP A 558 -12.27 -15.46 21.19
N SER A 559 -11.53 -16.43 20.62
CA SER A 559 -10.93 -17.58 21.33
C SER A 559 -9.45 -17.40 21.68
N LEU A 560 -8.93 -16.18 21.57
CA LEU A 560 -7.63 -15.84 22.17
C LEU A 560 -7.67 -16.12 23.69
N PRO A 561 -6.54 -16.51 24.32
CA PRO A 561 -6.51 -16.79 25.76
C PRO A 561 -7.05 -15.64 26.61
N PRO A 562 -7.78 -15.89 27.71
CA PRO A 562 -8.24 -14.83 28.60
C PRO A 562 -7.07 -13.98 29.10
N GLY A 563 -7.14 -12.67 28.91
CA GLY A 563 -6.04 -11.75 29.23
C GLY A 563 -4.91 -11.68 28.20
N PHE A 564 -5.10 -12.25 27.01
CA PHE A 564 -4.18 -12.04 25.88
C PHE A 564 -4.14 -10.55 25.49
N ASP A 565 -2.95 -9.96 25.48
CA ASP A 565 -2.72 -8.58 25.06
C ASP A 565 -3.11 -8.41 23.59
N THR A 566 -4.12 -7.59 23.27
CA THR A 566 -4.51 -7.30 21.88
C THR A 566 -3.79 -6.08 21.29
N SER A 567 -2.87 -5.44 22.02
CA SER A 567 -2.17 -4.25 21.55
C SER A 567 -1.25 -4.53 20.37
N GLN A 568 -1.12 -3.53 19.49
CA GLN A 568 -0.08 -3.48 18.47
C GLN A 568 1.28 -3.45 19.16
N GLN A 569 2.24 -4.22 18.67
CA GLN A 569 3.58 -4.31 19.23
C GLN A 569 4.58 -3.64 18.30
N LEU A 570 5.54 -2.90 18.86
CA LEU A 570 6.74 -2.46 18.16
C LEU A 570 7.95 -3.16 18.77
N LEU A 571 8.77 -3.78 17.94
CA LEU A 571 10.08 -4.29 18.31
C LEU A 571 11.14 -3.35 17.75
N ILE A 572 11.85 -2.64 18.63
CA ILE A 572 13.07 -1.91 18.27
C ILE A 572 14.24 -2.89 18.39
N VAL A 573 15.01 -3.04 17.32
CA VAL A 573 16.26 -3.80 17.29
C VAL A 573 17.41 -2.84 17.04
N ASN A 574 18.25 -2.65 18.05
CA ASN A 574 19.55 -1.98 17.94
C ASN A 574 20.67 -3.02 17.82
N ASP A 575 21.85 -2.58 17.37
CA ASP A 575 23.11 -3.31 17.53
C ASP A 575 23.12 -4.67 16.79
N PHE A 576 22.23 -4.85 15.80
CA PHE A 576 22.25 -5.99 14.89
C PHE A 576 23.50 -5.92 14.01
N PRO A 577 24.29 -7.00 13.86
CA PRO A 577 23.96 -8.39 14.20
C PRO A 577 24.48 -8.90 15.57
N HIS A 578 25.02 -8.05 16.43
CA HIS A 578 25.59 -8.48 17.70
C HIS A 578 24.56 -9.19 18.60
N GLY A 579 24.90 -10.38 19.10
CA GLY A 579 24.00 -11.18 19.93
C GLY A 579 22.91 -11.97 19.19
N PHE A 580 22.85 -11.92 17.86
CA PHE A 580 21.91 -12.71 17.04
C PHE A 580 22.55 -14.01 16.53
N ASP A 581 21.95 -15.15 16.87
CA ASP A 581 22.25 -16.45 16.25
C ASP A 581 21.36 -16.71 15.01
N ASP A 582 21.66 -17.78 14.26
CA ASP A 582 20.90 -18.14 13.05
C ASP A 582 19.40 -18.32 13.29
N ARG A 583 19.02 -18.72 14.51
CA ARG A 583 17.62 -18.87 14.92
C ARG A 583 16.98 -17.49 15.12
N ALA A 584 17.64 -16.60 15.85
CA ALA A 584 17.19 -15.23 16.07
C ALA A 584 17.03 -14.48 14.74
N VAL A 585 17.98 -14.62 13.80
CA VAL A 585 17.88 -14.04 12.45
C VAL A 585 16.66 -14.58 11.69
N ASN A 586 16.40 -15.88 11.74
CA ASN A 586 15.20 -16.46 11.09
C ASN A 586 13.89 -15.99 11.74
N GLN A 587 13.85 -15.85 13.07
CA GLN A 587 12.69 -15.30 13.78
C GLN A 587 12.48 -13.81 13.45
N LEU A 588 13.56 -13.02 13.35
CA LEU A 588 13.51 -11.62 12.95
C LEU A 588 12.92 -11.45 11.54
N ARG A 589 13.38 -12.27 10.58
CA ARG A 589 12.83 -12.30 9.21
C ARG A 589 11.35 -12.67 9.20
N TYR A 590 10.96 -13.71 9.93
CA TYR A 590 9.54 -14.09 10.07
C TYR A 590 8.68 -12.95 10.64
N LEU A 591 9.18 -12.24 11.66
CA LEU A 591 8.48 -11.08 12.23
C LEU A 591 8.41 -9.89 11.27
N ALA A 592 9.38 -9.72 10.36
CA ALA A 592 9.29 -8.69 9.33
C ALA A 592 8.29 -9.05 8.20
N ASP A 593 8.25 -10.31 7.80
CA ASP A 593 7.41 -10.79 6.69
C ASP A 593 5.93 -10.97 7.09
N GLU A 594 5.67 -11.61 8.24
CA GLU A 594 4.30 -11.94 8.70
C GLU A 594 3.81 -11.03 9.84
N GLY A 595 4.72 -10.49 10.66
CA GLY A 595 4.38 -9.74 11.87
C GLY A 595 3.40 -8.57 11.69
N PRO A 596 3.56 -7.68 10.69
CA PRO A 596 2.69 -6.51 10.54
C PRO A 596 1.21 -6.89 10.36
N ALA A 597 0.92 -7.99 9.65
CA ALA A 597 -0.44 -8.50 9.44
C ALA A 597 -1.10 -9.01 10.74
N PHE A 598 -0.31 -9.32 11.77
CA PHE A 598 -0.76 -9.82 13.07
C PHE A 598 -0.36 -8.85 14.23
N GLY A 599 -0.07 -7.60 13.89
CA GLY A 599 0.16 -6.51 14.84
C GLY A 599 1.51 -6.56 15.56
N VAL A 600 2.57 -7.03 14.91
CA VAL A 600 3.96 -6.91 15.38
C VAL A 600 4.79 -6.18 14.31
N HIS A 601 5.17 -4.95 14.61
CA HIS A 601 5.95 -4.07 13.75
C HIS A 601 7.41 -4.10 14.14
N LEU A 602 8.30 -4.07 13.14
CA LEU A 602 9.74 -4.07 13.33
C LEU A 602 10.32 -2.66 13.08
N MET A 603 11.25 -2.21 13.92
CA MET A 603 12.07 -1.02 13.71
C MET A 603 13.53 -1.42 13.93
N MET A 604 14.32 -1.48 12.86
CA MET A 604 15.74 -1.80 12.92
C MET A 604 16.59 -0.53 12.91
N VAL A 605 17.59 -0.48 13.79
CA VAL A 605 18.71 0.46 13.75
C VAL A 605 19.96 -0.36 13.49
N ALA A 606 20.47 -0.30 12.26
CA ALA A 606 21.54 -1.18 11.79
C ALA A 606 22.25 -0.62 10.56
N ASP A 607 23.53 -0.95 10.45
CA ASP A 607 24.35 -0.74 9.25
C ASP A 607 24.17 -1.94 8.31
N ARG A 608 23.85 -1.66 7.04
CA ARG A 608 23.65 -2.70 6.01
C ARG A 608 24.97 -3.34 5.57
N GLU A 609 26.09 -2.61 5.56
CA GLU A 609 27.39 -3.17 5.20
C GLU A 609 27.90 -4.10 6.31
N GLU A 610 27.78 -3.72 7.58
CA GLU A 610 28.10 -4.61 8.72
C GLU A 610 27.22 -5.88 8.70
N SER A 611 25.94 -5.71 8.38
CA SER A 611 24.98 -6.82 8.23
C SER A 611 25.25 -7.74 7.03
N SER A 612 26.05 -7.31 6.04
CA SER A 612 26.29 -8.06 4.80
C SER A 612 26.99 -9.41 5.02
N GLY A 613 27.63 -9.62 6.18
CA GLY A 613 28.24 -10.90 6.57
C GLY A 613 27.27 -12.08 6.66
N TYR A 614 25.96 -11.83 6.81
CA TYR A 614 24.90 -12.85 6.76
C TYR A 614 24.44 -13.18 5.33
N GLY A 615 25.05 -12.53 4.33
CA GLY A 615 24.83 -12.79 2.91
C GLY A 615 23.47 -12.33 2.38
N PRO A 616 23.05 -12.81 1.20
CA PRO A 616 21.81 -12.37 0.52
C PRO A 616 20.52 -12.78 1.26
N LEU A 617 20.62 -13.47 2.40
CA LEU A 617 19.47 -13.86 3.23
C LEU A 617 18.76 -12.66 3.87
N LEU A 618 19.46 -11.52 4.04
CA LEU A 618 18.89 -10.29 4.58
C LEU A 618 18.38 -9.32 3.49
N ASP A 619 18.70 -9.50 2.21
CA ASP A 619 18.18 -8.62 1.15
C ASP A 619 16.64 -8.58 1.08
N PRO A 620 15.89 -9.70 1.28
CA PRO A 620 14.43 -9.64 1.39
C PRO A 620 13.94 -8.80 2.58
N LEU A 621 14.62 -8.89 3.73
CA LEU A 621 14.33 -8.11 4.94
C LEU A 621 14.54 -6.61 4.68
N TRP A 622 15.67 -6.22 4.10
CA TRP A 622 15.93 -4.81 3.77
C TRP A 622 14.94 -4.23 2.74
N ARG A 623 14.34 -5.08 1.89
CA ARG A 623 13.32 -4.69 0.90
C ARG A 623 11.89 -4.63 1.47
N SER A 624 11.59 -5.33 2.56
CA SER A 624 10.27 -5.25 3.21
C SER A 624 10.16 -4.07 4.18
N LEU A 625 11.29 -3.55 4.67
CA LEU A 625 11.36 -2.36 5.53
C LEU A 625 11.42 -1.05 4.72
N LEU A 626 10.89 0.03 5.30
CA LEU A 626 11.06 1.40 4.81
C LEU A 626 12.38 1.98 5.33
N ARG A 627 13.32 2.29 4.43
CA ARG A 627 14.59 2.97 4.79
C ARG A 627 14.34 4.43 5.16
N LEU A 628 14.88 4.83 6.31
CA LEU A 628 14.98 6.18 6.82
C LEU A 628 16.45 6.47 7.17
N THR A 629 16.82 7.74 7.23
CA THR A 629 18.18 8.17 7.61
C THR A 629 18.17 9.07 8.84
N PRO A 630 19.23 9.03 9.67
CA PRO A 630 19.37 9.88 10.85
C PRO A 630 19.83 11.31 10.55
N VAL A 631 20.10 11.60 9.27
CA VAL A 631 20.50 12.88 8.72
C VAL A 631 19.81 13.07 7.36
N ALA A 632 19.84 14.29 6.82
CA ALA A 632 19.30 14.59 5.50
C ALA A 632 19.98 13.76 4.40
N ASP A 633 19.19 12.97 3.64
CA ASP A 633 19.68 12.08 2.56
C ASP A 633 18.64 12.02 1.41
N ASP A 634 19.09 11.95 0.16
CA ASP A 634 18.25 12.03 -1.06
C ASP A 634 17.89 10.67 -1.67
N HIS A 635 17.43 9.74 -0.82
CA HIS A 635 17.18 8.34 -1.20
C HIS A 635 15.71 7.96 -1.46
N LEU A 636 14.75 8.86 -1.25
CA LEU A 636 13.33 8.58 -1.49
C LEU A 636 12.89 9.07 -2.86
N ALA A 637 12.08 8.28 -3.57
CA ALA A 637 11.52 8.63 -4.86
C ALA A 637 10.00 8.82 -4.79
N ASP A 638 9.47 9.86 -5.43
CA ASP A 638 8.02 10.05 -5.54
C ASP A 638 7.39 9.07 -6.58
N PRO A 639 6.08 8.78 -6.46
CA PRO A 639 5.43 7.80 -7.33
C PRO A 639 5.05 8.32 -8.72
N TRP A 640 5.17 9.62 -9.01
CA TRP A 640 4.65 10.23 -10.24
C TRP A 640 5.72 10.47 -11.30
N VAL A 641 6.81 11.11 -10.90
CA VAL A 641 7.92 11.54 -11.76
C VAL A 641 9.21 10.83 -11.37
N GLY A 642 9.33 10.42 -10.09
CA GLY A 642 10.51 9.72 -9.58
C GLY A 642 11.68 10.66 -9.31
N HIS A 643 11.43 11.89 -8.87
CA HIS A 643 12.49 12.75 -8.35
C HIS A 643 13.09 12.13 -7.09
N ALA A 644 14.39 12.33 -6.87
CA ALA A 644 15.01 12.08 -5.57
C ALA A 644 14.63 13.21 -4.60
N TRP A 645 14.00 12.84 -3.49
CA TRP A 645 13.60 13.73 -2.40
C TRP A 645 14.54 13.58 -1.22
N THR A 646 14.98 14.71 -0.69
CA THR A 646 15.74 14.74 0.55
C THR A 646 14.80 14.51 1.72
N TYR A 647 15.02 13.41 2.46
CA TYR A 647 14.34 13.09 3.71
C TYR A 647 15.05 13.76 4.88
N GLU A 648 14.35 14.54 5.69
CA GLU A 648 14.84 15.14 6.94
C GLU A 648 14.13 14.49 8.14
N PRO A 649 14.84 13.93 9.15
CA PRO A 649 14.22 13.20 10.25
C PRO A 649 13.51 14.13 11.26
N SER A 650 12.28 13.77 11.66
CA SER A 650 11.51 14.55 12.66
C SER A 650 12.02 14.32 14.09
N LEU A 651 13.18 14.90 14.40
CA LEU A 651 13.79 14.88 15.72
C LEU A 651 13.13 15.86 16.69
N VAL A 652 13.31 15.62 18.00
CA VAL A 652 12.84 16.53 19.05
C VAL A 652 13.84 17.70 19.17
N PRO A 653 13.39 18.97 19.20
CA PRO A 653 14.28 20.12 19.28
C PRO A 653 15.24 20.04 20.49
N PRO A 654 16.55 20.33 20.32
CA PRO A 654 17.53 20.26 21.41
C PRO A 654 17.12 21.08 22.64
N GLY A 655 17.12 20.44 23.81
CA GLY A 655 16.71 21.06 25.08
C GLY A 655 15.19 21.11 25.32
N SER A 656 14.36 20.68 24.36
CA SER A 656 12.91 20.56 24.56
C SER A 656 12.56 19.48 25.59
N GLN A 657 11.56 19.77 26.43
CA GLN A 657 10.99 18.81 27.38
C GLN A 657 9.75 18.08 26.83
N VAL A 658 9.29 18.40 25.62
CA VAL A 658 8.04 17.87 25.03
C VAL A 658 8.03 16.34 25.07
N LEU A 659 9.11 15.69 24.63
CA LEU A 659 9.24 14.23 24.65
C LEU A 659 8.97 13.63 26.05
N GLN A 660 9.65 14.15 27.07
CA GLN A 660 9.51 13.67 28.45
C GLN A 660 8.10 13.93 29.01
N GLN A 661 7.51 15.09 28.70
CA GLN A 661 6.16 15.46 29.14
C GLN A 661 5.09 14.57 28.50
N VAL A 662 5.19 14.32 27.20
CA VAL A 662 4.30 13.44 26.43
C VAL A 662 4.39 12.00 26.92
N LEU A 663 5.60 11.45 27.02
CA LEU A 663 5.82 10.08 27.53
C LEU A 663 5.34 9.90 28.97
N THR A 664 5.50 10.91 29.83
CA THR A 664 4.95 10.88 31.21
C THR A 664 3.41 10.83 31.21
N GLN A 665 2.74 11.57 30.30
CA GLN A 665 1.29 11.49 30.15
C GLN A 665 0.82 10.13 29.60
N VAL A 666 1.55 9.56 28.63
CA VAL A 666 1.30 8.21 28.11
C VAL A 666 1.43 7.16 29.23
N ALA A 667 2.51 7.20 30.01
CA ALA A 667 2.72 6.29 31.15
C ALA A 667 1.59 6.41 32.21
N ALA A 668 1.18 7.64 32.51
CA ALA A 668 0.08 7.93 33.45
C ALA A 668 -1.31 7.51 32.92
N ALA A 669 -1.49 7.36 31.61
CA ALA A 669 -2.70 6.79 31.01
C ALA A 669 -2.66 5.26 30.99
N ARG A 670 -1.52 4.65 30.60
CA ARG A 670 -1.30 3.19 30.62
C ARG A 670 -1.54 2.57 32.00
N THR A 671 -1.12 3.25 33.07
CA THR A 671 -1.31 2.83 34.47
C THR A 671 -2.74 3.01 35.00
N LYS A 672 -3.61 3.74 34.30
CA LYS A 672 -5.05 3.84 34.60
C LYS A 672 -5.90 2.83 33.81
N PHE A 673 -5.35 2.26 32.75
CA PHE A 673 -6.00 1.28 31.89
C PHE A 673 -5.75 -0.17 32.38
N ARG A 674 -4.59 -0.41 33.00
CA ARG A 674 -4.26 -1.65 33.72
C ARG A 674 -4.94 -1.70 35.09
#